data_AF-A0A846D892-F1
#
_entry.id   AF-A0A846D892-F1
#
_cell.length_a   1.000
_cell.length_b   1.000
_cell.length_c   1.000
_cell.angle_alpha   90.00
_cell.angle_beta   90.00
_cell.angle_gamma   90.00
#
_symmetry.space_group_name_H-M   'P 1'
#
loop_
_entity.id
_entity.type
_entity.pdbx_description
1 polymer ?
#
loop_
_entity_poly.entity_id
_entity_poly.type
_entity_poly.pdbx_seq_one_letter_code
_entity_poly.pdbx_strand_id
1 'polypeptide(L)'
;MNRVVILTLDGDLDRGIRVTLAWGTTDKSAEGKIMSRLAPNPEIYQLYTDWQKGYRNLEYFYRNPRLTPKGLYISSMKSCEQLVDELSNNINQWLNSRSDGFDQIRNQLTTELSRHRDIRVLIQTDNPQLQRLPWHLWDVWENNHDSVEFSLIPLEYQPTPETKLRNRVRLLAILGNSDGIDIETDHNNWQQVSSLDSSSCFLVEPTREELDHKLWEKEGWDILFFAGHSSSECNDESGRIYINQEDSLIIDDLIPALKEAIKNGLKLAIFNSCDGLGLANALARLQMPQAIIMKEPVPDEVAQTFLRFFLEEFSQGKSLHKAVKVARKRLHYLENRLDKKLPYATWLPVIYHHPKAQPWRWPVSGSLVTLLIKLALGTVALLSIYGIYKIATEPNKLGDKISSGEEILDTTSARRFKHRGVKFMAKCQTPWRDNLAIFSQKTWQRWERCWWTKSNYKKAGNLFLKSWQEEDKDPETLIYLNNALLEATKSDYYTIAVAVPIVRNKNGSVKHRELAQKILRGIGHAQTEVNLELFQDNDKLPNNFTEKLLGKDVINGKSIKGKGLKVLIADDANITSEAIQRAKALVKERDILGVVGHYASDMTMETVDIYNSNKLVLISSGSTTEELTEHPRNFFFRTVPTAKIAAQYLVDYLVENGHQKAAVFYNPRSPFTHSFWQEFKQQFTNQGGELVDIKHYDISKPNFNPKQAIEEIGKTQDTAIVLNPDGQVTNAVTNAIDMIKENNGRNVMVGSSGIARSKTLALKQPDLFENLVVSVSWHHLNSANPQVNQDAQTLWGKSFNSLTAWSALAYDATRVLITAI
;
A
#
# COMPACT_ATOMS: atom_id res chain seq x y z
N MET A 1 9.96 -26.79 -5.76
CA MET A 1 9.16 -27.86 -6.36
C MET A 1 7.70 -27.41 -6.32
N ASN A 2 6.95 -27.49 -7.43
CA ASN A 2 5.55 -27.03 -7.48
C ASN A 2 4.64 -28.06 -6.79
N ARG A 3 4.32 -27.80 -5.51
CA ARG A 3 3.40 -28.63 -4.72
C ARG A 3 1.98 -28.47 -5.27
N VAL A 4 1.25 -29.57 -5.38
CA VAL A 4 -0.14 -29.61 -5.85
C VAL A 4 -0.97 -30.38 -4.85
N VAL A 5 -2.16 -29.87 -4.60
CA VAL A 5 -3.21 -30.53 -3.83
C VAL A 5 -4.46 -30.62 -4.70
N ILE A 6 -5.04 -31.82 -4.77
CA ILE A 6 -6.24 -32.12 -5.55
C ILE A 6 -7.35 -32.50 -4.57
N LEU A 7 -8.47 -31.78 -4.64
CA LEU A 7 -9.72 -32.08 -3.97
C LEU A 7 -10.69 -32.65 -5.00
N THR A 8 -10.83 -33.97 -5.04
CA THR A 8 -11.82 -34.64 -5.89
C THR A 8 -13.14 -34.74 -5.14
N LEU A 9 -14.19 -34.19 -5.74
CA LEU A 9 -15.54 -34.11 -5.19
C LEU A 9 -16.47 -34.94 -6.07
N ASP A 10 -16.96 -36.05 -5.53
CA ASP A 10 -17.85 -37.01 -6.18
C ASP A 10 -19.20 -37.02 -5.43
N GLY A 11 -20.23 -36.43 -6.02
CA GLY A 11 -21.55 -36.26 -5.43
C GLY A 11 -22.17 -34.89 -5.70
N ASP A 12 -23.17 -34.54 -4.91
CA ASP A 12 -23.93 -33.29 -4.99
C ASP A 12 -24.29 -32.77 -3.59
N LEU A 13 -24.80 -31.54 -3.52
CA LEU A 13 -25.17 -30.91 -2.25
C LEU A 13 -26.40 -31.55 -1.60
N ASP A 14 -27.23 -32.30 -2.35
CA ASP A 14 -28.47 -32.90 -1.85
C ASP A 14 -28.25 -34.28 -1.19
N ARG A 15 -27.25 -35.03 -1.64
CA ARG A 15 -26.95 -36.42 -1.24
C ARG A 15 -25.63 -36.58 -0.50
N GLY A 16 -24.89 -35.47 -0.39
CA GLY A 16 -23.55 -35.42 0.20
C GLY A 16 -22.47 -35.84 -0.78
N ILE A 17 -21.22 -35.53 -0.42
CA ILE A 17 -20.10 -35.56 -1.37
C ILE A 17 -19.00 -36.45 -0.80
N ARG A 18 -18.54 -37.41 -1.58
CA ARG A 18 -17.31 -38.13 -1.27
C ARG A 18 -16.14 -37.23 -1.65
N VAL A 19 -15.27 -36.95 -0.67
CA VAL A 19 -14.11 -36.09 -0.87
C VAL A 19 -12.83 -36.90 -0.80
N THR A 20 -12.00 -36.73 -1.82
CA THR A 20 -10.63 -37.24 -1.83
C THR A 20 -9.67 -36.06 -1.84
N LEU A 21 -8.77 -36.01 -0.86
CA LEU A 21 -7.61 -35.11 -0.87
C LEU A 21 -6.38 -35.91 -1.28
N ALA A 22 -5.76 -35.53 -2.39
CA ALA A 22 -4.45 -36.05 -2.81
C ALA A 22 -3.42 -34.92 -2.86
N TRP A 23 -2.17 -35.20 -2.48
CA TRP A 23 -1.10 -34.21 -2.52
C TRP A 23 0.19 -34.80 -3.09
N GLY A 24 1.01 -33.94 -3.69
CA GLY A 24 2.31 -34.34 -4.23
C GLY A 24 2.94 -33.25 -5.09
N THR A 25 3.83 -33.65 -5.99
CA THR A 25 4.44 -32.76 -6.98
C THR A 25 3.85 -32.99 -8.37
N THR A 26 3.80 -31.94 -9.18
CA THR A 26 3.29 -31.93 -10.56
C THR A 26 3.82 -33.08 -11.44
N ASP A 27 5.06 -33.54 -11.20
CA ASP A 27 5.77 -34.49 -12.05
C ASP A 27 5.80 -35.93 -11.51
N LYS A 28 5.14 -36.22 -10.38
CA LYS A 28 5.10 -37.55 -9.73
C LYS A 28 3.66 -37.99 -9.44
N SER A 29 3.45 -39.29 -9.20
CA SER A 29 2.21 -39.81 -8.60
C SER A 29 1.96 -39.16 -7.24
N ALA A 30 0.70 -39.14 -6.80
CA ALA A 30 0.34 -38.61 -5.48
C ALA A 30 1.23 -39.22 -4.38
N GLU A 31 1.83 -38.37 -3.57
CA GLU A 31 2.67 -38.77 -2.43
C GLU A 31 1.82 -39.30 -1.28
N GLY A 32 0.58 -38.83 -1.19
CA GLY A 32 -0.42 -39.35 -0.28
C GLY A 32 -1.82 -38.99 -0.71
N LYS A 33 -2.79 -39.74 -0.18
CA LYS A 33 -4.22 -39.57 -0.41
C LYS A 33 -4.97 -39.92 0.86
N ILE A 34 -5.97 -39.10 1.20
CA ILE A 34 -6.97 -39.42 2.23
C ILE A 34 -8.37 -39.23 1.64
N MET A 35 -9.33 -39.95 2.20
CA MET A 35 -10.72 -39.94 1.75
C MET A 35 -11.62 -39.67 2.94
N SER A 36 -12.67 -38.91 2.69
CA SER A 36 -13.69 -38.55 3.67
C SER A 36 -15.01 -38.26 2.97
N ARG A 37 -16.00 -37.79 3.71
CA ARG A 37 -17.32 -37.40 3.19
C ARG A 37 -17.73 -36.04 3.75
N LEU A 38 -18.42 -35.25 2.94
CA LEU A 38 -19.16 -34.07 3.36
C LEU A 38 -20.64 -34.43 3.43
N ALA A 39 -21.30 -34.01 4.50
CA ALA A 39 -22.75 -34.16 4.67
C ALA A 39 -23.51 -33.44 3.54
N PRO A 40 -24.73 -33.89 3.21
CA PRO A 40 -25.64 -33.09 2.39
C PRO A 40 -25.88 -31.70 3.00
N ASN A 41 -25.83 -30.66 2.17
CA ASN A 41 -26.27 -29.32 2.53
C ASN A 41 -26.93 -28.63 1.31
N PRO A 42 -28.21 -28.93 1.01
CA PRO A 42 -28.92 -28.34 -0.13
C PRO A 42 -29.14 -26.83 0.01
N GLU A 43 -29.06 -26.28 1.23
CA GLU A 43 -29.23 -24.85 1.51
C GLU A 43 -28.14 -24.02 0.83
N ILE A 44 -26.90 -24.53 0.73
CA ILE A 44 -25.81 -23.85 0.02
C ILE A 44 -26.18 -23.61 -1.45
N TYR A 45 -26.79 -24.59 -2.11
CA TYR A 45 -27.21 -24.45 -3.51
C TYR A 45 -28.35 -23.44 -3.65
N GLN A 46 -29.30 -23.45 -2.71
CA GLN A 46 -30.39 -22.49 -2.68
C GLN A 46 -29.87 -21.06 -2.48
N LEU A 47 -28.99 -20.84 -1.51
CA LEU A 47 -28.37 -19.54 -1.24
C LEU A 47 -27.56 -19.03 -2.44
N TYR A 48 -26.80 -19.91 -3.11
CA TYR A 48 -26.10 -19.53 -4.35
C TYR A 48 -27.10 -19.14 -5.44
N THR A 49 -28.18 -19.89 -5.62
CA THR A 49 -29.20 -19.62 -6.63
C THR A 49 -29.91 -18.29 -6.37
N ASP A 50 -30.24 -17.99 -5.12
CA ASP A 50 -30.89 -16.73 -4.76
C ASP A 50 -29.94 -15.54 -4.87
N TRP A 51 -28.66 -15.73 -4.48
CA TRP A 51 -27.60 -14.77 -4.77
C TRP A 51 -27.47 -14.52 -6.27
N GLN A 52 -27.43 -15.58 -7.09
CA GLN A 52 -27.27 -15.49 -8.54
C GLN A 52 -28.41 -14.68 -9.18
N LYS A 53 -29.67 -14.90 -8.75
CA LYS A 53 -30.82 -14.10 -9.20
C LYS A 53 -30.65 -12.63 -8.84
N GLY A 54 -30.28 -12.34 -7.59
CA GLY A 54 -30.04 -10.97 -7.14
C GLY A 54 -28.90 -10.29 -7.90
N TYR A 55 -27.80 -11.00 -8.11
CA TYR A 55 -26.64 -10.53 -8.84
C TYR A 55 -26.98 -10.23 -10.31
N ARG A 56 -27.67 -11.13 -11.01
CA ARG A 56 -28.09 -10.91 -12.41
C ARG A 56 -29.06 -9.73 -12.54
N ASN A 57 -29.91 -9.49 -11.55
CA ASN A 57 -30.75 -8.30 -11.52
C ASN A 57 -29.93 -7.01 -11.35
N LEU A 58 -28.91 -7.02 -10.50
CA LEU A 58 -27.98 -5.90 -10.35
C LEU A 58 -27.19 -5.65 -11.65
N GLU A 59 -26.72 -6.72 -12.28
CA GLU A 59 -26.04 -6.70 -13.58
C GLU A 59 -26.90 -6.03 -14.66
N TYR A 60 -28.17 -6.43 -14.76
CA TYR A 60 -29.15 -5.81 -15.64
C TYR A 60 -29.33 -4.31 -15.36
N PHE A 61 -29.39 -3.90 -14.08
CA PHE A 61 -29.47 -2.50 -13.69
C PHE A 61 -28.21 -1.70 -14.08
N TYR A 62 -27.01 -2.31 -14.00
CA TYR A 62 -25.78 -1.64 -14.45
C TYR A 62 -25.77 -1.39 -15.95
N ARG A 63 -26.27 -2.33 -16.75
CA ARG A 63 -26.37 -2.18 -18.22
C ARG A 63 -27.45 -1.18 -18.62
N ASN A 64 -28.50 -1.04 -17.80
CA ASN A 64 -29.68 -0.23 -18.12
C ASN A 64 -29.98 0.87 -17.08
N PRO A 65 -29.05 1.81 -16.80
CA PRO A 65 -29.20 2.79 -15.73
C PRO A 65 -30.37 3.77 -15.98
N ARG A 66 -30.75 3.97 -17.24
CA ARG A 66 -31.87 4.86 -17.65
C ARG A 66 -33.26 4.26 -17.38
N LEU A 67 -33.35 2.94 -17.22
CA LEU A 67 -34.60 2.20 -17.03
C LEU A 67 -34.82 1.78 -15.57
N THR A 68 -33.91 2.15 -14.65
CA THR A 68 -33.87 1.61 -13.29
C THR A 68 -34.27 2.64 -12.23
N PRO A 69 -35.37 2.42 -11.47
CA PRO A 69 -35.70 3.22 -10.29
C PRO A 69 -34.65 3.05 -9.18
N LYS A 70 -34.12 4.16 -8.64
CA LYS A 70 -33.07 4.15 -7.60
C LYS A 70 -33.41 3.31 -6.36
N GLY A 71 -34.69 3.25 -5.97
CA GLY A 71 -35.14 2.45 -4.81
C GLY A 71 -35.01 0.94 -5.02
N LEU A 72 -35.31 0.44 -6.23
CA LEU A 72 -35.23 -0.97 -6.59
C LEU A 72 -33.78 -1.48 -6.66
N TYR A 73 -32.87 -0.59 -7.08
CA TYR A 73 -31.43 -0.85 -7.10
C TYR A 73 -30.87 -1.01 -5.67
N ILE A 74 -31.19 -0.08 -4.76
CA ILE A 74 -30.68 -0.10 -3.37
C ILE A 74 -31.20 -1.33 -2.61
N SER A 75 -32.47 -1.70 -2.78
CA SER A 75 -33.04 -2.89 -2.14
C SER A 75 -32.41 -4.19 -2.65
N SER A 76 -32.20 -4.29 -3.96
CA SER A 76 -31.55 -5.46 -4.57
C SER A 76 -30.10 -5.60 -4.11
N MET A 77 -29.38 -4.48 -3.99
CA MET A 77 -27.99 -4.45 -3.51
C MET A 77 -27.88 -4.93 -2.06
N LYS A 78 -28.76 -4.44 -1.17
CA LYS A 78 -28.79 -4.86 0.23
C LYS A 78 -29.15 -6.34 0.40
N SER A 79 -30.10 -6.83 -0.41
CA SER A 79 -30.46 -8.25 -0.44
C SER A 79 -29.28 -9.13 -0.86
N CYS A 80 -28.55 -8.72 -1.90
CA CYS A 80 -27.36 -9.43 -2.36
C CYS A 80 -26.23 -9.43 -1.32
N GLU A 81 -26.05 -8.36 -0.53
CA GLU A 81 -25.11 -8.29 0.60
C GLU A 81 -25.42 -9.32 1.67
N GLN A 82 -26.68 -9.41 2.08
CA GLN A 82 -27.12 -10.40 3.06
C GLN A 82 -26.89 -11.83 2.57
N LEU A 83 -27.26 -12.12 1.31
CA LEU A 83 -27.11 -13.45 0.72
C LEU A 83 -25.64 -13.91 0.63
N VAL A 84 -24.70 -12.97 0.48
CA VAL A 84 -23.27 -13.33 0.47
C VAL A 84 -22.74 -13.63 1.87
N ASP A 85 -23.12 -12.85 2.87
CA ASP A 85 -22.75 -13.15 4.25
C ASP A 85 -23.34 -14.51 4.67
N GLU A 86 -24.60 -14.77 4.34
CA GLU A 86 -25.28 -16.05 4.58
C GLU A 86 -24.60 -17.21 3.86
N LEU A 87 -24.32 -17.09 2.56
CA LEU A 87 -23.65 -18.13 1.78
C LEU A 87 -22.22 -18.40 2.28
N SER A 88 -21.45 -17.35 2.59
CA SER A 88 -20.10 -17.48 3.13
C SER A 88 -20.09 -18.20 4.48
N ASN A 89 -21.02 -17.84 5.37
CA ASN A 89 -21.19 -18.49 6.66
C ASN A 89 -21.61 -19.96 6.50
N ASN A 90 -22.59 -20.25 5.64
CA ASN A 90 -23.07 -21.61 5.40
C ASN A 90 -21.98 -22.52 4.81
N ILE A 91 -21.22 -22.03 3.82
CA ILE A 91 -20.09 -22.76 3.24
C ILE A 91 -19.04 -23.06 4.31
N ASN A 92 -18.66 -22.08 5.12
CA ASN A 92 -17.66 -22.29 6.16
C ASN A 92 -18.16 -23.20 7.29
N GLN A 93 -19.42 -23.11 7.70
CA GLN A 93 -20.01 -24.05 8.66
C GLN A 93 -20.00 -25.47 8.13
N TRP A 94 -20.38 -25.66 6.87
CA TRP A 94 -20.39 -26.97 6.21
C TRP A 94 -18.99 -27.57 6.06
N LEU A 95 -18.01 -26.77 5.60
CA LEU A 95 -16.62 -27.21 5.43
C LEU A 95 -15.86 -27.36 6.76
N ASN A 96 -16.38 -26.83 7.86
CA ASN A 96 -15.87 -27.02 9.22
C ASN A 96 -16.64 -28.08 10.01
N SER A 97 -17.64 -28.72 9.40
CA SER A 97 -18.42 -29.77 10.06
C SER A 97 -17.53 -30.96 10.44
N ARG A 98 -17.73 -31.46 11.67
CA ARG A 98 -17.02 -32.65 12.19
C ARG A 98 -17.80 -33.95 11.99
N SER A 99 -19.02 -33.87 11.46
CA SER A 99 -19.99 -34.96 11.49
C SER A 99 -19.62 -36.19 10.66
N ASP A 100 -18.68 -36.06 9.70
CA ASP A 100 -18.40 -37.13 8.73
C ASP A 100 -16.89 -37.34 8.47
N GLY A 101 -16.04 -36.89 9.40
CA GLY A 101 -14.58 -37.04 9.32
C GLY A 101 -13.90 -36.08 8.34
N PHE A 102 -14.59 -35.03 7.87
CA PHE A 102 -14.04 -34.03 6.94
C PHE A 102 -12.97 -33.16 7.59
N ASP A 103 -12.96 -33.06 8.92
CA ASP A 103 -11.90 -32.42 9.70
C ASP A 103 -10.51 -33.03 9.41
N GLN A 104 -10.44 -34.32 9.07
CA GLN A 104 -9.20 -34.96 8.64
C GLN A 104 -8.67 -34.38 7.31
N ILE A 105 -9.57 -34.13 6.35
CA ILE A 105 -9.23 -33.46 5.08
C ILE A 105 -8.69 -32.06 5.36
N ARG A 106 -9.40 -31.31 6.19
CA ARG A 106 -9.02 -29.95 6.58
C ARG A 106 -7.65 -29.91 7.27
N ASN A 107 -7.43 -30.76 8.27
CA ASN A 107 -6.17 -30.80 9.03
C ASN A 107 -4.97 -31.18 8.15
N GLN A 108 -5.14 -32.17 7.26
CA GLN A 108 -4.10 -32.56 6.32
C GLN A 108 -3.81 -31.43 5.30
N LEU A 109 -4.87 -30.79 4.79
CA LEU A 109 -4.74 -29.63 3.91
C LEU A 109 -3.99 -28.48 4.58
N THR A 110 -4.33 -28.12 5.83
CA THR A 110 -3.59 -27.13 6.62
C THR A 110 -2.12 -27.52 6.80
N THR A 111 -1.84 -28.80 7.05
CA THR A 111 -0.46 -29.30 7.18
C THR A 111 0.35 -29.10 5.89
N GLU A 112 -0.24 -29.39 4.73
CA GLU A 112 0.40 -29.18 3.44
C GLU A 112 0.68 -27.70 3.19
N LEU A 113 -0.30 -26.83 3.49
CA LEU A 113 -0.20 -25.37 3.37
C LEU A 113 0.89 -24.78 4.27
N SER A 114 1.04 -25.25 5.51
CA SER A 114 2.10 -24.77 6.42
C SER A 114 3.50 -25.19 5.96
N ARG A 115 3.64 -26.30 5.24
CA ARG A 115 4.94 -26.85 4.80
C ARG A 115 5.48 -26.21 3.53
N HIS A 116 4.64 -25.63 2.67
CA HIS A 116 5.05 -25.14 1.35
C HIS A 116 4.48 -23.75 1.05
N ARG A 117 5.33 -22.87 0.50
CA ARG A 117 4.96 -21.47 0.19
C ARG A 117 4.19 -21.29 -1.12
N ASP A 118 4.29 -22.22 -2.07
CA ASP A 118 3.63 -22.15 -3.38
C ASP A 118 2.87 -23.47 -3.62
N ILE A 119 1.58 -23.48 -3.31
CA ILE A 119 0.69 -24.65 -3.50
C ILE A 119 -0.42 -24.30 -4.46
N ARG A 120 -0.63 -25.15 -5.46
CA ARG A 120 -1.81 -25.08 -6.34
C ARG A 120 -2.91 -25.97 -5.78
N VAL A 121 -4.12 -25.42 -5.66
CA VAL A 121 -5.30 -26.16 -5.19
C VAL A 121 -6.20 -26.41 -6.39
N LEU A 122 -6.39 -27.68 -6.72
CA LEU A 122 -7.18 -28.14 -7.86
C LEU A 122 -8.48 -28.74 -7.35
N ILE A 123 -9.62 -28.21 -7.80
CA ILE A 123 -10.95 -28.73 -7.51
C ILE A 123 -11.36 -29.61 -8.69
N GLN A 124 -11.55 -30.89 -8.44
CA GLN A 124 -11.89 -31.87 -9.46
C GLN A 124 -13.33 -32.33 -9.28
N THR A 125 -14.21 -31.95 -10.20
CA THR A 125 -15.62 -32.33 -10.20
C THR A 125 -16.27 -32.04 -11.56
N ASP A 126 -17.24 -32.86 -11.93
CA ASP A 126 -18.15 -32.65 -13.06
C ASP A 126 -19.47 -32.01 -12.64
N ASN A 127 -19.73 -31.86 -11.34
CA ASN A 127 -20.97 -31.30 -10.83
C ASN A 127 -20.98 -29.76 -10.97
N PRO A 128 -21.91 -29.17 -11.77
CA PRO A 128 -21.96 -27.73 -11.99
C PRO A 128 -22.21 -26.92 -10.71
N GLN A 129 -22.97 -27.45 -9.74
CA GLN A 129 -23.23 -26.79 -8.47
C GLN A 129 -21.93 -26.59 -7.68
N LEU A 130 -21.05 -27.60 -7.69
CA LEU A 130 -19.77 -27.57 -6.98
C LEU A 130 -18.72 -26.71 -7.70
N GLN A 131 -18.75 -26.67 -9.03
CA GLN A 131 -17.90 -25.77 -9.82
C GLN A 131 -18.22 -24.28 -9.57
N ARG A 132 -19.48 -23.98 -9.26
CA ARG A 132 -19.98 -22.62 -8.97
C ARG A 132 -19.52 -22.06 -7.62
N LEU A 133 -19.26 -22.92 -6.64
CA LEU A 133 -18.99 -22.47 -5.27
C LEU A 133 -17.78 -21.50 -5.19
N PRO A 134 -17.86 -20.47 -4.33
CA PRO A 134 -16.77 -19.53 -4.10
C PRO A 134 -15.70 -20.15 -3.18
N TRP A 135 -14.97 -21.15 -3.66
CA TRP A 135 -13.96 -21.90 -2.91
C TRP A 135 -12.86 -21.05 -2.25
N HIS A 136 -12.65 -19.83 -2.75
CA HIS A 136 -11.72 -18.86 -2.17
C HIS A 136 -12.16 -18.28 -0.82
N LEU A 137 -13.44 -18.45 -0.45
CA LEU A 137 -14.01 -17.98 0.83
C LEU A 137 -13.84 -18.97 1.99
N TRP A 138 -13.29 -20.16 1.74
CA TRP A 138 -13.09 -21.14 2.79
C TRP A 138 -11.99 -20.66 3.77
N ASP A 139 -12.31 -20.60 5.05
CA ASP A 139 -11.50 -20.06 6.14
C ASP A 139 -10.13 -20.75 6.32
N VAL A 140 -9.97 -21.98 5.84
CA VAL A 140 -8.71 -22.73 5.90
C VAL A 140 -7.55 -21.99 5.19
N TRP A 141 -7.89 -21.05 4.31
CA TRP A 141 -6.93 -20.23 3.59
C TRP A 141 -6.51 -18.96 4.35
N GLU A 142 -7.16 -18.56 5.46
CA GLU A 142 -6.94 -17.26 6.15
C GLU A 142 -5.48 -16.92 6.42
N ASN A 143 -4.72 -17.89 6.90
CA ASN A 143 -3.30 -17.72 7.24
C ASN A 143 -2.34 -17.89 6.04
N ASN A 144 -2.85 -18.29 4.86
CA ASN A 144 -2.07 -18.62 3.67
C ASN A 144 -2.65 -18.01 2.37
N HIS A 145 -3.52 -17.00 2.46
CA HIS A 145 -4.25 -16.41 1.32
C HIS A 145 -3.32 -15.90 0.21
N ASP A 146 -2.12 -15.46 0.55
CA ASP A 146 -1.15 -14.98 -0.42
C ASP A 146 -0.45 -16.11 -1.21
N SER A 147 -0.65 -17.38 -0.85
CA SER A 147 0.05 -18.55 -1.39
C SER A 147 -0.80 -19.44 -2.31
N VAL A 148 -2.13 -19.33 -2.29
CA VAL A 148 -3.05 -20.28 -2.95
C VAL A 148 -3.84 -19.65 -4.11
N GLU A 149 -3.90 -20.35 -5.24
CA GLU A 149 -4.87 -20.08 -6.31
C GLU A 149 -5.63 -21.35 -6.67
N PHE A 150 -6.91 -21.19 -7.02
CA PHE A 150 -7.86 -22.28 -7.31
C PHE A 150 -7.98 -22.52 -8.80
N SER A 151 -8.13 -23.78 -9.19
CA SER A 151 -8.44 -24.14 -10.58
C SER A 151 -9.40 -25.33 -10.63
N LEU A 152 -10.37 -25.25 -11.53
CA LEU A 152 -11.25 -26.35 -11.87
C LEU A 152 -10.52 -27.30 -12.82
N ILE A 153 -10.63 -28.60 -12.55
CA ILE A 153 -10.04 -29.64 -13.38
C ILE A 153 -11.07 -30.72 -13.71
N PRO A 154 -11.00 -31.36 -14.90
CA PRO A 154 -11.96 -32.39 -15.29
C PRO A 154 -11.71 -33.70 -14.53
N LEU A 155 -12.75 -34.53 -14.41
CA LEU A 155 -12.62 -35.90 -13.91
C LEU A 155 -11.81 -36.77 -14.90
N GLU A 156 -12.11 -36.62 -16.20
CA GLU A 156 -11.48 -37.38 -17.26
C GLU A 156 -10.54 -36.51 -18.08
N TYR A 157 -9.31 -37.00 -18.28
CA TYR A 157 -8.31 -36.30 -19.08
C TYR A 157 -7.34 -37.28 -19.72
N GLN A 158 -6.80 -36.90 -20.88
CA GLN A 158 -5.75 -37.64 -21.58
C GLN A 158 -4.48 -36.77 -21.68
N PRO A 159 -3.29 -37.36 -21.84
CA PRO A 159 -2.08 -36.58 -22.06
C PRO A 159 -2.23 -35.65 -23.27
N THR A 160 -2.00 -34.35 -23.06
CA THR A 160 -2.00 -33.35 -24.14
C THR A 160 -0.69 -33.41 -24.92
N PRO A 161 -0.71 -33.17 -26.25
CA PRO A 161 0.51 -33.08 -27.05
C PRO A 161 1.49 -32.02 -26.51
N GLU A 162 2.79 -32.26 -26.62
CA GLU A 162 3.80 -31.24 -26.29
C GLU A 162 3.69 -30.05 -27.25
N THR A 163 3.41 -28.86 -26.70
CA THR A 163 3.25 -27.65 -27.50
C THR A 163 4.61 -27.07 -27.91
N LYS A 164 4.70 -26.59 -29.16
CA LYS A 164 5.90 -25.88 -29.64
C LYS A 164 6.18 -24.62 -28.80
N LEU A 165 7.43 -24.46 -28.41
CA LEU A 165 7.94 -23.27 -27.73
C LEU A 165 8.07 -22.12 -28.75
N ARG A 166 7.45 -20.97 -28.45
CA ARG A 166 7.57 -19.74 -29.22
C ARG A 166 8.19 -18.65 -28.36
N ASN A 167 8.98 -17.78 -28.99
CA ASN A 167 9.67 -16.67 -28.33
C ASN A 167 8.76 -15.45 -28.09
N ARG A 168 7.66 -15.34 -28.83
CA ARG A 168 6.62 -14.31 -28.68
C ARG A 168 5.25 -14.97 -28.71
N VAL A 169 4.27 -14.31 -28.09
CA VAL A 169 2.91 -14.82 -27.97
C VAL A 169 2.08 -14.36 -29.16
N ARG A 170 1.51 -15.28 -29.92
CA ARG A 170 0.50 -14.96 -30.94
C ARG A 170 -0.90 -14.99 -30.32
N LEU A 171 -1.61 -13.87 -30.43
CA LEU A 171 -2.98 -13.71 -29.96
C LEU A 171 -3.95 -13.75 -31.14
N LEU A 172 -5.03 -14.53 -31.02
CA LEU A 172 -6.26 -14.35 -31.77
C LEU A 172 -7.32 -13.78 -30.81
N ALA A 173 -7.70 -12.51 -31.01
CA ALA A 173 -8.73 -11.83 -30.24
C ALA A 173 -10.01 -11.69 -31.07
N ILE A 174 -11.11 -12.20 -30.55
CA ILE A 174 -12.45 -12.10 -31.12
C ILE A 174 -13.22 -11.10 -30.27
N LEU A 175 -13.53 -9.96 -30.87
CA LEU A 175 -14.33 -8.89 -30.29
C LEU A 175 -15.70 -9.01 -30.94
N GLY A 176 -16.60 -9.72 -30.25
CA GLY A 176 -17.92 -10.10 -30.74
C GLY A 176 -18.91 -8.94 -30.73
N ASN A 177 -20.20 -9.27 -30.70
CA ASN A 177 -21.28 -8.29 -30.67
C ASN A 177 -21.06 -7.23 -29.57
N SER A 178 -21.00 -5.97 -30.00
CA SER A 178 -20.70 -4.80 -29.15
C SER A 178 -21.93 -4.08 -28.59
N ASP A 179 -23.15 -4.59 -28.78
CA ASP A 179 -24.38 -3.92 -28.35
C ASP A 179 -24.43 -3.70 -26.84
N GLY A 180 -24.27 -2.46 -26.42
CA GLY A 180 -24.31 -2.11 -24.99
C GLY A 180 -23.11 -2.60 -24.19
N ILE A 181 -22.02 -3.02 -24.86
CA ILE A 181 -20.74 -3.36 -24.22
C ILE A 181 -19.55 -2.64 -24.88
N ASP A 182 -18.53 -2.30 -24.11
CA ASP A 182 -17.31 -1.62 -24.61
C ASP A 182 -16.18 -2.63 -24.91
N ILE A 183 -16.14 -3.09 -26.15
CA ILE A 183 -15.08 -3.98 -26.66
C ILE A 183 -13.78 -3.22 -27.02
N GLU A 184 -13.81 -1.90 -27.15
CA GLU A 184 -12.62 -1.10 -27.49
C GLU A 184 -11.63 -1.06 -26.33
N THR A 185 -12.12 -1.01 -25.10
CA THR A 185 -11.26 -1.07 -23.92
C THR A 185 -10.52 -2.42 -23.82
N ASP A 186 -11.19 -3.53 -24.13
CA ASP A 186 -10.53 -4.85 -24.20
C ASP A 186 -9.45 -4.90 -25.29
N HIS A 187 -9.75 -4.36 -26.48
CA HIS A 187 -8.78 -4.21 -27.56
C HIS A 187 -7.55 -3.39 -27.12
N ASN A 188 -7.78 -2.23 -26.50
CA ASN A 188 -6.73 -1.34 -26.02
C ASN A 188 -5.86 -1.98 -24.93
N ASN A 189 -6.44 -2.80 -24.05
CA ASN A 189 -5.69 -3.55 -23.04
C ASN A 189 -4.71 -4.55 -23.67
N TRP A 190 -5.13 -5.24 -24.74
CA TRP A 190 -4.24 -6.15 -25.47
C TRP A 190 -3.16 -5.43 -26.27
N GLN A 191 -3.49 -4.32 -26.93
CA GLN A 191 -2.51 -3.54 -27.71
C GLN A 191 -1.35 -3.00 -26.86
N GLN A 192 -1.57 -2.78 -25.56
CA GLN A 192 -0.52 -2.34 -24.63
C GLN A 192 0.52 -3.41 -24.30
N VAL A 193 0.27 -4.68 -24.66
CA VAL A 193 1.19 -5.80 -24.40
C VAL A 193 2.28 -5.85 -25.46
N SER A 194 3.40 -5.17 -25.19
CA SER A 194 4.53 -5.00 -26.12
C SER A 194 5.26 -6.29 -26.56
N SER A 195 4.99 -7.41 -25.89
CA SER A 195 5.58 -8.73 -26.17
C SER A 195 4.69 -9.64 -27.02
N LEU A 196 3.52 -9.16 -27.45
CA LEU A 196 2.72 -9.83 -28.46
C LEU A 196 3.48 -9.87 -29.79
N ASP A 197 3.29 -10.97 -30.50
CA ASP A 197 3.79 -11.12 -31.85
C ASP A 197 3.05 -10.15 -32.79
N SER A 198 3.75 -9.57 -33.77
CA SER A 198 3.15 -8.66 -34.76
C SER A 198 2.13 -9.36 -35.66
N SER A 199 2.16 -10.69 -35.73
CA SER A 199 1.16 -11.51 -36.42
C SER A 199 -0.09 -11.81 -35.59
N SER A 200 -0.24 -11.20 -34.41
CA SER A 200 -1.47 -11.28 -33.61
C SER A 200 -2.63 -10.62 -34.38
N CYS A 201 -3.81 -11.23 -34.29
CA CYS A 201 -4.98 -10.85 -35.08
C CYS A 201 -6.13 -10.44 -34.15
N PHE A 202 -6.79 -9.34 -34.50
CA PHE A 202 -8.00 -8.85 -33.86
C PHE A 202 -9.14 -8.93 -34.88
N LEU A 203 -10.13 -9.76 -34.59
CA LEU A 203 -11.35 -9.89 -35.36
C LEU A 203 -12.44 -9.09 -34.64
N VAL A 204 -12.89 -8.00 -35.25
CA VAL A 204 -13.99 -7.16 -34.73
C VAL A 204 -15.26 -7.52 -35.48
N GLU A 205 -16.26 -8.01 -34.74
CA GLU A 205 -17.53 -8.51 -35.25
C GLU A 205 -17.37 -9.40 -36.51
N PRO A 206 -16.51 -10.46 -36.49
CA PRO A 206 -16.21 -11.25 -37.68
C PRO A 206 -17.40 -12.09 -38.14
N THR A 207 -17.38 -12.45 -39.42
CA THR A 207 -18.25 -13.51 -39.96
C THR A 207 -17.82 -14.90 -39.47
N ARG A 208 -18.72 -15.88 -39.53
CA ARG A 208 -18.39 -17.27 -39.19
C ARG A 208 -17.24 -17.82 -40.05
N GLU A 209 -17.22 -17.51 -41.34
CA GLU A 209 -16.20 -17.98 -42.27
C GLU A 209 -14.81 -17.43 -41.92
N GLU A 210 -14.71 -16.13 -41.63
CA GLU A 210 -13.45 -15.50 -41.21
C GLU A 210 -12.91 -16.10 -39.92
N LEU A 211 -13.79 -16.32 -38.94
CA LEU A 211 -13.42 -16.93 -37.67
C LEU A 211 -12.92 -18.36 -37.87
N ASP A 212 -13.65 -19.19 -38.62
CA ASP A 212 -13.25 -20.57 -38.90
C ASP A 212 -11.89 -20.56 -39.61
N HIS A 213 -11.75 -19.82 -40.71
CA HIS A 213 -10.49 -19.70 -41.44
C HIS A 213 -9.29 -19.37 -40.53
N LYS A 214 -9.46 -18.41 -39.59
CA LYS A 214 -8.40 -18.05 -38.63
C LYS A 214 -8.06 -19.16 -37.63
N LEU A 215 -9.05 -19.90 -37.14
CA LEU A 215 -8.81 -21.01 -36.20
C LEU A 215 -8.08 -22.19 -36.87
N TRP A 216 -8.25 -22.39 -38.18
CA TRP A 216 -7.58 -23.45 -38.95
C TRP A 216 -6.15 -23.09 -39.43
N GLU A 217 -5.63 -21.89 -39.13
CA GLU A 217 -4.29 -21.49 -39.55
C GLU A 217 -3.20 -22.44 -39.00
N LYS A 218 -2.42 -23.04 -39.91
CA LYS A 218 -1.34 -23.99 -39.57
C LYS A 218 -0.24 -23.39 -38.70
N GLU A 219 -0.05 -22.08 -38.80
CA GLU A 219 0.91 -21.35 -38.00
C GLU A 219 0.52 -21.34 -36.52
N GLY A 220 -0.77 -21.50 -36.19
CA GLY A 220 -1.34 -21.69 -34.86
C GLY A 220 -1.30 -20.47 -33.93
N TRP A 221 -2.13 -20.47 -32.89
CA TRP A 221 -2.25 -19.39 -31.91
C TRP A 221 -1.69 -19.82 -30.55
N ASP A 222 -1.26 -18.88 -29.71
CA ASP A 222 -0.88 -19.18 -28.32
C ASP A 222 -2.03 -18.84 -27.36
N ILE A 223 -2.71 -17.71 -27.61
CA ILE A 223 -3.88 -17.24 -26.86
C ILE A 223 -5.06 -17.06 -27.79
N LEU A 224 -6.22 -17.55 -27.36
CA LEU A 224 -7.53 -17.19 -27.89
C LEU A 224 -8.22 -16.30 -26.86
N PHE A 225 -8.64 -15.10 -27.25
CA PHE A 225 -9.40 -14.18 -26.40
C PHE A 225 -10.77 -13.90 -27.01
N PHE A 226 -11.82 -13.92 -26.20
CA PHE A 226 -13.17 -13.53 -26.60
C PHE A 226 -13.73 -12.49 -25.62
N ALA A 227 -14.24 -11.39 -26.16
CA ALA A 227 -15.06 -10.41 -25.47
C ALA A 227 -16.29 -10.12 -26.33
N GLY A 228 -17.49 -10.21 -25.75
CA GLY A 228 -18.74 -10.20 -26.50
C GLY A 228 -19.89 -10.74 -25.65
N HIS A 229 -21.11 -10.65 -26.17
CA HIS A 229 -22.25 -11.34 -25.54
C HIS A 229 -22.08 -12.86 -25.63
N SER A 230 -22.55 -13.55 -24.59
CA SER A 230 -22.71 -15.00 -24.58
C SER A 230 -23.89 -15.40 -23.70
N SER A 231 -24.51 -16.54 -23.97
CA SER A 231 -25.65 -17.08 -23.23
C SER A 231 -25.58 -18.60 -23.11
N SER A 232 -26.06 -19.15 -22.01
CA SER A 232 -26.19 -20.60 -21.82
C SER A 232 -27.51 -21.11 -22.39
N GLU A 233 -27.51 -22.30 -22.98
CA GLU A 233 -28.76 -23.00 -23.31
C GLU A 233 -29.41 -23.57 -22.04
N CYS A 234 -30.69 -23.95 -22.09
CA CYS A 234 -31.56 -24.21 -20.93
C CYS A 234 -31.05 -25.22 -19.87
N ASN A 235 -29.95 -25.93 -20.14
CA ASN A 235 -29.37 -26.96 -19.26
C ASN A 235 -27.95 -26.63 -18.75
N ASP A 236 -27.37 -25.45 -19.03
CA ASP A 236 -25.96 -25.12 -18.74
C ASP A 236 -24.92 -26.06 -19.41
N GLU A 237 -25.36 -26.89 -20.38
CA GLU A 237 -24.51 -27.91 -21.03
C GLU A 237 -23.76 -27.38 -22.27
N SER A 238 -24.29 -26.34 -22.91
CA SER A 238 -23.74 -25.70 -24.10
C SER A 238 -23.82 -24.18 -23.97
N GLY A 239 -22.73 -23.50 -24.32
CA GLY A 239 -22.66 -22.04 -24.36
C GLY A 239 -22.80 -21.52 -25.80
N ARG A 240 -23.44 -20.38 -25.96
CA ARG A 240 -23.57 -19.62 -27.21
C ARG A 240 -22.77 -18.33 -27.12
N ILE A 241 -21.97 -18.04 -28.14
CA ILE A 241 -21.24 -16.76 -28.26
C ILE A 241 -21.77 -15.97 -29.47
N TYR A 242 -21.92 -14.67 -29.30
CA TYR A 242 -22.36 -13.76 -30.36
C TYR A 242 -21.12 -13.12 -30.98
N ILE A 243 -20.75 -13.60 -32.16
CA ILE A 243 -19.51 -13.17 -32.83
C ILE A 243 -19.68 -11.86 -33.59
N ASN A 244 -20.91 -11.49 -33.94
CA ASN A 244 -21.28 -10.19 -34.49
C ASN A 244 -22.77 -9.92 -34.21
N GLN A 245 -23.34 -8.89 -34.85
CA GLN A 245 -24.74 -8.47 -34.65
C GLN A 245 -25.78 -9.50 -35.12
N GLU A 246 -25.45 -10.30 -36.12
CA GLU A 246 -26.37 -11.21 -36.82
C GLU A 246 -26.06 -12.69 -36.53
N ASP A 247 -24.80 -13.03 -36.33
CA ASP A 247 -24.31 -14.39 -36.14
C ASP A 247 -24.08 -14.73 -34.66
N SER A 248 -24.58 -15.89 -34.26
CA SER A 248 -24.26 -16.53 -32.98
C SER A 248 -23.90 -17.99 -33.19
N LEU A 249 -22.96 -18.50 -32.40
CA LEU A 249 -22.41 -19.84 -32.52
C LEU A 249 -22.54 -20.58 -31.22
N ILE A 250 -22.94 -21.85 -31.27
CA ILE A 250 -22.78 -22.73 -30.12
C ILE A 250 -21.32 -23.17 -30.10
N ILE A 251 -20.72 -23.28 -28.92
CA ILE A 251 -19.31 -23.72 -28.80
C ILE A 251 -19.08 -25.09 -29.44
N ASP A 252 -20.08 -25.96 -29.46
CA ASP A 252 -20.03 -27.25 -30.14
C ASP A 252 -19.77 -27.10 -31.65
N ASP A 253 -20.25 -26.02 -32.27
CA ASP A 253 -19.96 -25.72 -33.68
C ASP A 253 -18.48 -25.35 -33.89
N LEU A 254 -17.82 -24.83 -32.86
CA LEU A 254 -16.40 -24.45 -32.89
C LEU A 254 -15.47 -25.60 -32.50
N ILE A 255 -15.99 -26.73 -32.02
CA ILE A 255 -15.19 -27.89 -31.59
C ILE A 255 -14.18 -28.33 -32.66
N PRO A 256 -14.54 -28.53 -33.94
CA PRO A 256 -13.57 -28.98 -34.94
C PRO A 256 -12.41 -27.99 -35.12
N ALA A 257 -12.73 -26.69 -35.22
CA ALA A 257 -11.77 -25.62 -35.41
C ALA A 257 -10.87 -25.44 -34.17
N LEU A 258 -11.44 -25.47 -32.97
CA LEU A 258 -10.70 -25.39 -31.71
C LEU A 258 -9.80 -26.62 -31.49
N LYS A 259 -10.23 -27.83 -31.87
CA LYS A 259 -9.37 -29.02 -31.84
C LYS A 259 -8.14 -28.83 -32.70
N GLU A 260 -8.31 -28.31 -33.92
CA GLU A 260 -7.17 -28.06 -34.80
C GLU A 260 -6.30 -26.90 -34.27
N ALA A 261 -6.88 -25.84 -33.71
CA ALA A 261 -6.14 -24.75 -33.06
C ALA A 261 -5.31 -25.24 -31.86
N ILE A 262 -5.86 -26.11 -31.00
CA ILE A 262 -5.16 -26.76 -29.88
C ILE A 262 -3.99 -27.59 -30.39
N LYS A 263 -4.23 -28.43 -31.39
CA LYS A 263 -3.19 -29.24 -32.06
C LYS A 263 -2.10 -28.36 -32.68
N ASN A 264 -2.46 -27.19 -33.21
CA ASN A 264 -1.53 -26.20 -33.76
C ASN A 264 -0.87 -25.29 -32.70
N GLY A 265 -1.15 -25.52 -31.41
CA GLY A 265 -0.40 -24.96 -30.29
C GLY A 265 -1.14 -23.96 -29.42
N LEU A 266 -2.48 -23.87 -29.48
CA LEU A 266 -3.29 -23.03 -28.59
C LEU A 266 -3.12 -23.47 -27.12
N LYS A 267 -2.67 -22.54 -26.26
CA LYS A 267 -2.26 -22.82 -24.86
C LYS A 267 -3.22 -22.28 -23.82
N LEU A 268 -3.83 -21.13 -24.12
CA LEU A 268 -4.73 -20.44 -23.20
C LEU A 268 -5.93 -19.86 -23.96
N ALA A 269 -7.13 -20.12 -23.46
CA ALA A 269 -8.33 -19.44 -23.91
C ALA A 269 -8.86 -18.53 -22.80
N ILE A 270 -9.24 -17.30 -23.12
CA ILE A 270 -9.76 -16.32 -22.16
C ILE A 270 -11.12 -15.86 -22.66
N PHE A 271 -12.15 -16.19 -21.91
CA PHE A 271 -13.53 -15.81 -22.24
C PHE A 271 -14.01 -14.80 -21.21
N ASN A 272 -13.97 -13.54 -21.63
CA ASN A 272 -14.35 -12.39 -20.82
C ASN A 272 -15.83 -12.04 -21.04
N SER A 273 -16.70 -13.06 -21.00
CA SER A 273 -18.12 -12.97 -21.39
C SER A 273 -19.04 -13.72 -20.43
N CYS A 274 -20.35 -13.65 -20.68
CA CYS A 274 -21.42 -14.04 -19.77
C CYS A 274 -21.77 -15.55 -19.66
N ASP A 275 -20.88 -16.47 -20.02
CA ASP A 275 -21.09 -17.91 -19.74
C ASP A 275 -19.77 -18.67 -19.66
N GLY A 276 -19.28 -18.88 -18.44
CA GLY A 276 -18.04 -19.63 -18.23
C GLY A 276 -18.20 -21.12 -18.09
N LEU A 277 -19.31 -21.65 -17.57
CA LEU A 277 -19.37 -23.04 -17.10
C LEU A 277 -19.73 -24.04 -18.21
N GLY A 278 -20.74 -23.74 -19.03
CA GLY A 278 -21.01 -24.55 -20.23
C GLY A 278 -19.79 -24.56 -21.16
N LEU A 279 -19.12 -23.41 -21.23
CA LEU A 279 -17.86 -23.25 -21.94
C LEU A 279 -16.69 -24.00 -21.30
N ALA A 280 -16.58 -24.03 -19.97
CA ALA A 280 -15.57 -24.83 -19.26
C ALA A 280 -15.71 -26.32 -19.61
N ASN A 281 -16.96 -26.81 -19.62
CA ASN A 281 -17.27 -28.20 -19.95
C ASN A 281 -16.93 -28.52 -21.42
N ALA A 282 -17.22 -27.61 -22.34
CA ALA A 282 -16.83 -27.77 -23.74
C ALA A 282 -15.30 -27.77 -23.91
N LEU A 283 -14.59 -26.84 -23.28
CA LEU A 283 -13.13 -26.77 -23.29
C LEU A 283 -12.48 -27.99 -22.60
N ALA A 284 -13.14 -28.55 -21.60
CA ALA A 284 -12.74 -29.80 -20.95
C ALA A 284 -12.75 -30.99 -21.91
N ARG A 285 -13.86 -31.15 -22.65
CA ARG A 285 -13.99 -32.20 -23.69
C ARG A 285 -12.94 -32.04 -24.79
N LEU A 286 -12.52 -30.81 -25.06
CA LEU A 286 -11.47 -30.47 -26.01
C LEU A 286 -10.04 -30.73 -25.50
N GLN A 287 -9.88 -31.13 -24.23
CA GLN A 287 -8.57 -31.26 -23.58
C GLN A 287 -7.75 -29.96 -23.64
N MET A 288 -8.45 -28.81 -23.56
CA MET A 288 -7.83 -27.48 -23.59
C MET A 288 -6.82 -27.35 -22.45
N PRO A 289 -5.54 -26.97 -22.71
CA PRO A 289 -4.53 -26.95 -21.65
C PRO A 289 -4.90 -26.06 -20.47
N GLN A 290 -5.33 -24.83 -20.74
CA GLN A 290 -5.73 -23.83 -19.73
C GLN A 290 -6.82 -22.90 -20.31
N ALA A 291 -7.76 -22.49 -19.47
CA ALA A 291 -8.69 -21.41 -19.80
C ALA A 291 -8.99 -20.51 -18.60
N ILE A 292 -9.35 -19.26 -18.86
CA ILE A 292 -9.95 -18.33 -17.89
C ILE A 292 -11.37 -18.06 -18.34
N ILE A 293 -12.31 -18.23 -17.43
CA ILE A 293 -13.74 -18.08 -17.67
C ILE A 293 -14.39 -17.30 -16.52
N MET A 294 -15.57 -16.74 -16.77
CA MET A 294 -16.38 -16.06 -15.75
C MET A 294 -17.53 -16.96 -15.30
N LYS A 295 -17.64 -17.24 -13.99
CA LYS A 295 -18.68 -18.14 -13.46
C LYS A 295 -20.11 -17.63 -13.65
N GLU A 296 -20.29 -16.32 -13.83
CA GLU A 296 -21.58 -15.64 -14.02
C GLU A 296 -21.42 -14.50 -15.04
N PRO A 297 -22.54 -13.94 -15.56
CA PRO A 297 -22.52 -12.72 -16.37
C PRO A 297 -21.66 -11.63 -15.75
N VAL A 298 -20.67 -11.13 -16.50
CA VAL A 298 -19.68 -10.18 -16.00
C VAL A 298 -20.00 -8.75 -16.48
N PRO A 299 -20.05 -7.75 -15.59
CA PRO A 299 -20.11 -6.36 -16.00
C PRO A 299 -18.82 -5.95 -16.73
N ASP A 300 -18.91 -5.17 -17.80
CA ASP A 300 -17.78 -4.70 -18.60
C ASP A 300 -16.63 -4.16 -17.75
N GLU A 301 -16.96 -3.33 -16.76
CA GLU A 301 -15.98 -2.73 -15.88
C GLU A 301 -15.19 -3.78 -15.08
N VAL A 302 -15.82 -4.89 -14.68
CA VAL A 302 -15.15 -6.01 -14.01
C VAL A 302 -14.28 -6.78 -15.00
N ALA A 303 -14.84 -7.11 -16.18
CA ALA A 303 -14.18 -7.83 -17.26
C ALA A 303 -12.90 -7.12 -17.73
N GLN A 304 -13.00 -5.83 -18.05
CA GLN A 304 -11.89 -5.00 -18.52
C GLN A 304 -10.85 -4.75 -17.41
N THR A 305 -11.30 -4.52 -16.17
CA THR A 305 -10.40 -4.31 -15.03
C THR A 305 -9.63 -5.59 -14.71
N PHE A 306 -10.30 -6.74 -14.75
CA PHE A 306 -9.67 -8.05 -14.59
C PHE A 306 -8.64 -8.29 -15.68
N LEU A 307 -9.00 -8.10 -16.95
CA LEU A 307 -8.10 -8.29 -18.08
C LEU A 307 -6.85 -7.41 -17.94
N ARG A 308 -7.01 -6.12 -17.62
CA ARG A 308 -5.88 -5.20 -17.38
C ARG A 308 -4.96 -5.71 -16.27
N PHE A 309 -5.48 -6.01 -15.08
CA PHE A 309 -4.64 -6.49 -13.98
C PHE A 309 -4.03 -7.87 -14.25
N PHE A 310 -4.71 -8.72 -15.00
CA PHE A 310 -4.20 -10.00 -15.43
C PHE A 310 -3.02 -9.83 -16.40
N LEU A 311 -3.17 -9.01 -17.44
CA LEU A 311 -2.12 -8.76 -18.43
C LEU A 311 -0.91 -8.04 -17.82
N GLU A 312 -1.12 -7.09 -16.92
CA GLU A 312 -0.06 -6.43 -16.13
C GLU A 312 0.86 -7.45 -15.45
N GLU A 313 0.29 -8.57 -14.99
CA GLU A 313 1.02 -9.58 -14.23
C GLU A 313 1.50 -10.75 -15.07
N PHE A 314 0.68 -11.22 -16.00
CA PHE A 314 0.96 -12.39 -16.81
C PHE A 314 2.07 -12.10 -17.83
N SER A 315 2.01 -10.95 -18.50
CA SER A 315 3.02 -10.53 -19.50
C SER A 315 4.43 -10.32 -18.91
N GLN A 316 4.54 -10.23 -17.57
CA GLN A 316 5.80 -10.12 -16.84
C GLN A 316 6.45 -11.49 -16.53
N GLY A 317 5.91 -12.58 -17.07
CA GLY A 317 6.43 -13.94 -16.88
C GLY A 317 5.99 -14.63 -15.58
N LYS A 318 5.01 -14.06 -14.86
CA LYS A 318 4.33 -14.77 -13.76
C LYS A 318 3.57 -15.97 -14.34
N SER A 319 3.39 -17.02 -13.53
CA SER A 319 2.53 -18.14 -13.93
C SER A 319 1.08 -17.70 -14.06
N LEU A 320 0.32 -18.35 -14.93
CA LEU A 320 -1.11 -18.10 -15.15
C LEU A 320 -1.87 -17.97 -13.81
N HIS A 321 -1.67 -18.94 -12.93
CA HIS A 321 -2.35 -19.01 -11.63
C HIS A 321 -1.99 -17.80 -10.74
N LYS A 322 -0.71 -17.40 -10.72
CA LYS A 322 -0.28 -16.24 -9.93
C LYS A 322 -0.84 -14.93 -10.48
N ALA A 323 -0.91 -14.79 -11.80
CA ALA A 323 -1.46 -13.60 -12.44
C ALA A 323 -2.96 -13.45 -12.18
N VAL A 324 -3.74 -14.53 -12.37
CA VAL A 324 -5.19 -14.54 -12.08
C VAL A 324 -5.46 -14.26 -10.61
N LYS A 325 -4.69 -14.86 -9.69
CA LYS A 325 -4.81 -14.59 -8.24
C LYS A 325 -4.71 -13.10 -7.92
N VAL A 326 -3.66 -12.46 -8.42
CA VAL A 326 -3.41 -11.03 -8.16
C VAL A 326 -4.49 -10.18 -8.81
N ALA A 327 -4.88 -10.50 -10.05
CA ALA A 327 -5.94 -9.79 -10.75
C ALA A 327 -7.27 -9.88 -9.98
N ARG A 328 -7.69 -11.09 -9.60
CA ARG A 328 -8.90 -11.33 -8.80
C ARG A 328 -8.86 -10.60 -7.47
N LYS A 329 -7.76 -10.68 -6.69
CA LYS A 329 -7.62 -9.95 -5.41
C LYS A 329 -7.76 -8.44 -5.60
N ARG A 330 -7.24 -7.89 -6.70
CA ARG A 330 -7.33 -6.46 -7.00
C ARG A 330 -8.75 -6.03 -7.40
N LEU A 331 -9.64 -6.93 -7.81
CA LEU A 331 -11.05 -6.59 -8.07
C LEU A 331 -11.82 -6.17 -6.81
N HIS A 332 -11.31 -6.49 -5.60
CA HIS A 332 -11.97 -6.14 -4.34
C HIS A 332 -12.25 -4.63 -4.17
N TYR A 333 -11.51 -3.76 -4.86
CA TYR A 333 -11.82 -2.32 -4.82
C TYR A 333 -13.18 -2.01 -5.46
N LEU A 334 -13.57 -2.73 -6.52
CA LEU A 334 -14.87 -2.55 -7.20
C LEU A 334 -16.03 -2.94 -6.28
N GLU A 335 -15.81 -3.88 -5.38
CA GLU A 335 -16.79 -4.35 -4.40
C GLU A 335 -17.06 -3.32 -3.30
N ASN A 336 -16.21 -2.32 -3.10
CA ASN A 336 -16.29 -1.36 -1.98
C ASN A 336 -16.49 0.10 -2.41
N ARG A 337 -16.83 0.35 -3.67
CA ARG A 337 -17.04 1.70 -4.19
C ARG A 337 -18.31 2.36 -3.67
N LEU A 338 -18.22 3.66 -3.38
CA LEU A 338 -19.34 4.47 -2.88
C LEU A 338 -20.28 4.96 -3.99
N ASP A 339 -19.77 5.09 -5.21
CA ASP A 339 -20.46 5.68 -6.36
C ASP A 339 -21.13 4.63 -7.26
N LYS A 340 -20.46 3.49 -7.46
CA LYS A 340 -20.94 2.34 -8.24
C LYS A 340 -20.31 1.06 -7.67
N LYS A 341 -20.91 0.54 -6.60
CA LYS A 341 -20.50 -0.73 -5.98
C LYS A 341 -20.75 -1.84 -6.98
N LEU A 342 -19.78 -2.71 -7.29
CA LEU A 342 -19.97 -3.91 -8.10
C LEU A 342 -19.70 -5.12 -7.20
N PRO A 343 -20.70 -5.56 -6.43
CA PRO A 343 -20.46 -6.55 -5.40
C PRO A 343 -20.06 -7.90 -6.03
N TYR A 344 -19.12 -8.59 -5.37
CA TYR A 344 -18.67 -9.95 -5.72
C TYR A 344 -17.92 -10.07 -7.05
N ALA A 345 -17.33 -8.99 -7.54
CA ALA A 345 -16.42 -9.00 -8.68
C ALA A 345 -15.30 -10.05 -8.51
N THR A 346 -14.87 -10.32 -7.28
CA THR A 346 -13.85 -11.33 -6.97
C THR A 346 -14.34 -12.78 -7.18
N TRP A 347 -15.64 -13.04 -7.30
CA TRP A 347 -16.17 -14.40 -7.44
C TRP A 347 -16.17 -14.89 -8.88
N LEU A 348 -16.10 -13.98 -9.85
CA LEU A 348 -16.38 -14.31 -11.25
C LEU A 348 -15.23 -15.05 -11.94
N PRO A 349 -13.97 -14.56 -11.91
CA PRO A 349 -12.91 -15.17 -12.70
C PRO A 349 -12.42 -16.48 -12.07
N VAL A 350 -12.45 -17.57 -12.85
CA VAL A 350 -11.93 -18.88 -12.45
C VAL A 350 -11.06 -19.49 -13.55
N ILE A 351 -10.03 -20.22 -13.13
CA ILE A 351 -9.15 -20.96 -14.03
C ILE A 351 -9.73 -22.35 -14.25
N TYR A 352 -9.83 -22.75 -15.50
CA TYR A 352 -9.91 -24.15 -15.90
C TYR A 352 -8.50 -24.65 -16.27
N HIS A 353 -8.08 -25.79 -15.73
CA HIS A 353 -6.72 -26.30 -15.91
C HIS A 353 -6.72 -27.79 -16.26
N HIS A 354 -6.05 -28.16 -17.34
CA HIS A 354 -5.80 -29.55 -17.66
C HIS A 354 -4.76 -30.15 -16.68
N PRO A 355 -5.01 -31.32 -16.03
CA PRO A 355 -4.14 -31.84 -14.96
C PRO A 355 -2.70 -32.14 -15.35
N LYS A 356 -2.45 -32.43 -16.63
CA LYS A 356 -1.10 -32.68 -17.17
C LYS A 356 -0.50 -31.49 -17.90
N ALA A 357 -1.22 -30.37 -18.01
CA ALA A 357 -0.65 -29.16 -18.57
C ALA A 357 0.29 -28.50 -17.56
N GLN A 358 1.48 -28.10 -18.00
CA GLN A 358 2.34 -27.28 -17.16
C GLN A 358 1.74 -25.86 -17.02
N PRO A 359 1.80 -25.23 -15.84
CA PRO A 359 1.38 -23.84 -15.67
C PRO A 359 2.07 -22.96 -16.69
N TRP A 360 1.28 -22.37 -17.59
CA TRP A 360 1.86 -21.56 -18.63
C TRP A 360 2.40 -20.27 -18.03
N ARG A 361 3.55 -19.85 -18.56
CA ARG A 361 4.21 -18.59 -18.26
C ARG A 361 4.40 -17.87 -19.57
N TRP A 362 4.18 -16.57 -19.54
CA TRP A 362 4.49 -15.74 -20.70
C TRP A 362 5.98 -15.86 -21.05
N PRO A 363 6.33 -16.15 -22.31
CA PRO A 363 7.72 -16.21 -22.75
C PRO A 363 8.33 -14.82 -22.59
N VAL A 364 9.22 -14.68 -21.59
CA VAL A 364 10.06 -13.50 -21.45
C VAL A 364 11.30 -13.78 -22.29
N SER A 365 11.67 -12.88 -23.20
CA SER A 365 12.85 -13.05 -24.05
C SER A 365 14.12 -13.20 -23.19
N GLY A 366 14.49 -14.45 -22.95
CA GLY A 366 15.80 -14.82 -22.44
C GLY A 366 16.82 -14.47 -23.51
N SER A 367 17.55 -13.38 -23.33
CA SER A 367 18.75 -13.12 -24.12
C SER A 367 19.66 -14.35 -24.09
N LEU A 368 20.22 -14.70 -25.24
CA LEU A 368 21.31 -15.67 -25.48
C LEU A 368 22.48 -15.61 -24.47
N VAL A 369 22.53 -14.55 -23.68
CA VAL A 369 23.34 -14.31 -22.49
C VAL A 369 23.39 -15.51 -21.51
N THR A 370 22.30 -16.25 -21.28
CA THR A 370 22.33 -17.37 -20.29
C THR A 370 23.14 -18.59 -20.72
N LEU A 371 23.27 -18.85 -22.04
CA LEU A 371 24.09 -19.95 -22.57
C LEU A 371 25.57 -19.55 -22.64
N LEU A 372 25.84 -18.28 -22.97
CA LEU A 372 27.20 -17.72 -23.05
C LEU A 372 27.83 -17.49 -21.65
N ILE A 373 27.02 -17.23 -20.62
CA ILE A 373 27.49 -17.10 -19.23
C ILE A 373 28.12 -18.40 -18.70
N LYS A 374 27.67 -19.58 -19.12
CA LYS A 374 28.28 -20.86 -18.68
C LYS A 374 29.71 -21.04 -19.20
N LEU A 375 30.04 -20.48 -20.36
CA LEU A 375 31.35 -20.56 -21.00
C LEU A 375 32.31 -19.45 -20.52
N ALA A 376 31.79 -18.29 -20.09
CA ALA A 376 32.60 -17.15 -19.66
C ALA A 376 32.98 -17.16 -18.16
N LEU A 377 32.42 -18.08 -17.36
CA LEU A 377 32.65 -18.20 -15.90
C LEU A 377 34.08 -18.58 -15.48
N GLY A 378 34.97 -18.90 -16.42
CA GLY A 378 36.34 -19.35 -16.10
C GLY A 378 37.36 -18.24 -15.83
N THR A 379 37.22 -17.04 -16.40
CA THR A 379 38.35 -16.10 -16.46
C THR A 379 38.06 -14.67 -15.99
N VAL A 380 36.79 -14.30 -15.81
CA VAL A 380 36.40 -12.91 -15.49
C VAL A 380 36.04 -12.72 -13.99
N ALA A 381 36.20 -13.77 -13.18
CA ALA A 381 35.80 -13.84 -11.77
C ALA A 381 36.54 -12.88 -10.82
N LEU A 382 37.67 -12.28 -11.22
CA LEU A 382 38.50 -11.50 -10.30
C LEU A 382 38.37 -9.97 -10.42
N LEU A 383 37.93 -9.43 -11.55
CA LEU A 383 37.89 -7.97 -11.76
C LEU A 383 36.48 -7.37 -11.75
N SER A 384 35.43 -8.21 -11.76
CA SER A 384 34.04 -7.76 -11.86
C SER A 384 33.31 -7.60 -10.52
N ILE A 385 33.87 -8.15 -9.44
CA ILE A 385 33.23 -8.16 -8.11
C ILE A 385 33.08 -6.73 -7.56
N TYR A 386 34.01 -5.84 -7.87
CA TYR A 386 33.93 -4.44 -7.42
C TYR A 386 32.91 -3.61 -8.21
N GLY A 387 32.75 -3.88 -9.52
CA GLY A 387 31.82 -3.16 -10.40
C GLY A 387 30.37 -3.63 -10.30
N ILE A 388 30.14 -4.92 -10.07
CA ILE A 388 28.78 -5.50 -10.00
C ILE A 388 28.10 -5.18 -8.67
N TYR A 389 28.85 -4.98 -7.58
CA TYR A 389 28.27 -4.63 -6.29
C TYR A 389 27.48 -3.30 -6.32
N LYS A 390 27.82 -2.36 -7.22
CA LYS A 390 27.14 -1.06 -7.34
C LYS A 390 25.95 -1.05 -8.32
N ILE A 391 25.71 -2.13 -9.07
CA ILE A 391 24.66 -2.22 -10.11
C ILE A 391 23.42 -3.01 -9.63
N ALA A 392 23.53 -3.80 -8.55
CA ALA A 392 22.43 -4.62 -8.03
C ALA A 392 21.51 -3.91 -7.01
N THR A 393 21.72 -2.62 -6.75
CA THR A 393 20.93 -1.83 -5.80
C THR A 393 20.20 -0.70 -6.53
N GLU A 394 19.04 -1.01 -7.13
CA GLU A 394 18.05 0.02 -7.46
C GLU A 394 16.90 -0.03 -6.45
N PRO A 395 16.40 1.14 -5.99
CA PRO A 395 15.43 1.23 -4.91
C PRO A 395 14.09 0.67 -5.35
N ASN A 396 13.46 -0.13 -4.50
CA ASN A 396 12.04 -0.42 -4.70
C ASN A 396 11.27 0.90 -4.60
N LYS A 397 10.14 1.02 -5.32
CA LYS A 397 9.20 2.11 -5.05
C LYS A 397 8.79 1.98 -3.58
N LEU A 398 9.28 2.88 -2.72
CA LEU A 398 9.04 2.86 -1.27
C LEU A 398 7.54 3.02 -0.88
N GLY A 399 6.65 3.22 -1.86
CA GLY A 399 5.21 3.40 -1.69
C GLY A 399 4.79 4.87 -1.78
N ASP A 400 3.50 5.13 -1.99
CA ASP A 400 2.95 6.44 -2.40
C ASP A 400 2.99 7.56 -1.32
N LYS A 401 3.74 7.38 -0.22
CA LYS A 401 3.88 8.35 0.89
C LYS A 401 5.25 8.30 1.61
N ILE A 402 6.26 7.74 0.95
CA ILE A 402 7.66 7.95 1.34
C ILE A 402 8.34 8.67 0.19
N SER A 403 8.47 9.98 0.34
CA SER A 403 8.98 10.84 -0.71
C SER A 403 10.49 10.94 -0.67
N SER A 404 11.07 10.77 -1.86
CA SER A 404 12.41 11.24 -2.19
C SER A 404 12.37 12.51 -3.06
N GLY A 405 11.18 13.09 -3.28
CA GLY A 405 10.94 14.21 -4.18
C GLY A 405 9.50 14.43 -4.66
N GLU A 406 8.52 13.66 -4.18
CA GLU A 406 7.07 13.87 -4.31
C GLU A 406 6.59 14.93 -3.31
N GLU A 407 5.55 15.70 -3.65
CA GLU A 407 5.03 16.77 -2.79
C GLU A 407 4.15 16.22 -1.67
N ILE A 408 4.65 16.21 -0.44
CA ILE A 408 3.93 15.70 0.74
C ILE A 408 3.24 16.85 1.51
N LEU A 409 3.85 18.04 1.62
CA LEU A 409 3.34 19.10 2.50
C LEU A 409 2.30 20.06 1.87
N ASP A 410 1.96 20.05 0.57
CA ASP A 410 1.15 21.13 -0.05
C ASP A 410 -0.28 20.84 -0.55
N THR A 411 -1.10 21.92 -0.51
CA THR A 411 -2.55 22.05 -0.72
C THR A 411 -2.96 23.29 -1.55
N THR A 412 -2.06 23.98 -2.24
CA THR A 412 -2.46 25.11 -3.12
C THR A 412 -1.82 25.04 -4.50
N SER A 413 -2.64 25.22 -5.55
CA SER A 413 -2.24 25.28 -6.96
C SER A 413 -1.32 26.47 -7.32
N ALA A 414 -0.96 27.31 -6.34
CA ALA A 414 -0.26 28.58 -6.55
C ALA A 414 1.27 28.47 -6.57
N ARG A 415 1.88 27.45 -5.93
CA ARG A 415 3.35 27.33 -5.83
C ARG A 415 3.94 26.65 -7.07
N ARG A 416 4.14 27.44 -8.13
CA ARG A 416 4.57 26.91 -9.43
C ARG A 416 5.99 26.36 -9.40
N PHE A 417 6.91 26.90 -8.60
CA PHE A 417 8.32 26.49 -8.68
C PHE A 417 8.59 25.19 -7.93
N LYS A 418 8.15 25.08 -6.65
CA LYS A 418 8.25 23.83 -5.88
C LYS A 418 7.64 22.65 -6.62
N HIS A 419 6.38 22.80 -7.05
CA HIS A 419 5.64 21.77 -7.75
C HIS A 419 6.32 21.34 -9.07
N ARG A 420 6.88 22.29 -9.83
CA ARG A 420 7.65 21.98 -11.04
C ARG A 420 8.96 21.25 -10.71
N GLY A 421 9.64 21.63 -9.63
CA GLY A 421 10.85 20.96 -9.16
C GLY A 421 10.60 19.50 -8.78
N VAL A 422 9.55 19.26 -7.99
CA VAL A 422 9.03 17.92 -7.63
C VAL A 422 8.78 17.09 -8.88
N LYS A 423 8.09 17.64 -9.89
CA LYS A 423 7.85 16.94 -11.16
C LYS A 423 9.14 16.50 -11.87
N PHE A 424 10.25 17.22 -11.74
CA PHE A 424 11.53 16.80 -12.31
C PHE A 424 12.22 15.71 -11.48
N MET A 425 12.11 15.76 -10.15
CA MET A 425 12.65 14.69 -9.27
C MET A 425 11.87 13.40 -9.38
N ALA A 426 10.53 13.46 -9.31
CA ALA A 426 9.64 12.31 -9.46
C ALA A 426 9.88 11.61 -10.81
N LYS A 427 10.18 12.36 -11.88
CA LYS A 427 10.57 11.78 -13.17
C LYS A 427 11.83 10.92 -13.12
N CYS A 428 12.74 11.15 -12.20
CA CYS A 428 13.95 10.34 -12.03
C CYS A 428 13.77 9.23 -10.97
N GLN A 429 12.63 9.17 -10.31
CA GLN A 429 12.33 8.22 -9.22
C GLN A 429 11.33 7.14 -9.64
N THR A 430 10.66 7.28 -10.79
CA THR A 430 9.81 6.22 -11.35
C THR A 430 10.65 4.97 -11.67
N PRO A 431 10.26 3.78 -11.19
CA PRO A 431 10.92 2.52 -11.53
C PRO A 431 11.03 2.33 -13.03
N TRP A 432 12.09 1.65 -13.46
CA TRP A 432 12.34 1.39 -14.88
C TRP A 432 11.20 0.64 -15.58
N ARG A 433 10.43 -0.14 -14.80
CA ARG A 433 9.24 -0.89 -15.25
C ARG A 433 8.09 -0.02 -15.78
N ASP A 434 7.98 1.23 -15.32
CA ASP A 434 6.98 2.18 -15.85
C ASP A 434 7.43 2.82 -17.18
N ASN A 435 8.60 2.44 -17.70
CA ASN A 435 9.17 2.91 -18.96
C ASN A 435 9.53 1.72 -19.88
N LEU A 436 8.55 0.91 -20.27
CA LEU A 436 8.75 -0.26 -21.15
C LEU A 436 9.22 0.06 -22.58
N ALA A 437 9.35 1.32 -22.97
CA ALA A 437 9.89 1.72 -24.26
C ALA A 437 11.36 2.14 -24.15
N ILE A 438 12.29 1.22 -23.91
CA ILE A 438 13.74 1.53 -23.77
C ILE A 438 14.34 2.13 -25.06
N PHE A 439 13.63 1.99 -26.18
CA PHE A 439 14.02 2.52 -27.49
C PHE A 439 13.24 3.76 -27.94
N SER A 440 12.35 4.31 -27.10
CA SER A 440 11.82 5.64 -27.43
C SER A 440 12.91 6.69 -27.20
N GLN A 441 13.12 7.58 -28.17
CA GLN A 441 14.08 8.68 -28.01
C GLN A 441 13.82 9.49 -26.72
N LYS A 442 12.56 9.58 -26.29
CA LYS A 442 12.12 10.31 -25.08
C LYS A 442 12.54 9.62 -23.76
N THR A 443 12.51 8.29 -23.69
CA THR A 443 12.94 7.51 -22.51
C THR A 443 14.45 7.45 -22.41
N TRP A 444 15.16 7.33 -23.54
CA TRP A 444 16.63 7.42 -23.56
C TRP A 444 17.11 8.81 -23.15
N GLN A 445 16.49 9.87 -23.69
CA GLN A 445 16.76 11.25 -23.25
C GLN A 445 16.40 11.46 -21.77
N ARG A 446 15.32 10.86 -21.26
CA ARG A 446 14.98 10.93 -19.83
C ARG A 446 16.03 10.21 -18.98
N TRP A 447 16.47 9.04 -19.41
CA TRP A 447 17.47 8.24 -18.72
C TRP A 447 18.82 8.95 -18.67
N GLU A 448 19.27 9.43 -19.83
CA GLU A 448 20.44 10.28 -19.96
C GLU A 448 20.32 11.53 -19.07
N ARG A 449 19.13 12.17 -18.99
CA ARG A 449 18.90 13.34 -18.13
C ARG A 449 18.84 13.05 -16.63
N CYS A 450 18.48 11.83 -16.22
CA CYS A 450 18.31 11.47 -14.81
C CYS A 450 19.51 10.72 -14.21
N TRP A 451 20.20 9.87 -14.98
CA TRP A 451 21.28 9.04 -14.45
C TRP A 451 22.66 9.40 -15.02
N TRP A 452 22.74 9.86 -16.28
CA TRP A 452 24.04 10.15 -16.91
C TRP A 452 24.49 11.62 -16.79
N THR A 453 23.70 12.54 -17.34
CA THR A 453 23.95 14.00 -17.35
C THR A 453 23.43 14.70 -16.10
N LYS A 454 22.52 14.05 -15.35
CA LYS A 454 21.84 14.62 -14.16
C LYS A 454 21.12 15.95 -14.43
N SER A 455 20.81 16.26 -15.70
CA SER A 455 20.14 17.50 -16.14
C SER A 455 18.78 17.73 -15.47
N ASN A 456 18.00 16.67 -15.20
CA ASN A 456 16.72 16.82 -14.52
C ASN A 456 16.88 17.19 -13.05
N TYR A 457 17.87 16.65 -12.35
CA TYR A 457 18.21 17.06 -10.98
C TYR A 457 18.75 18.48 -10.92
N LYS A 458 19.57 18.90 -11.90
CA LYS A 458 19.97 20.32 -12.06
C LYS A 458 18.77 21.25 -12.23
N LYS A 459 17.81 20.88 -13.09
CA LYS A 459 16.57 21.64 -13.28
C LYS A 459 15.71 21.68 -12.01
N ALA A 460 15.61 20.55 -11.31
CA ALA A 460 14.89 20.46 -10.04
C ALA A 460 15.54 21.37 -8.99
N GLY A 461 16.86 21.27 -8.80
CA GLY A 461 17.63 22.13 -7.90
C GLY A 461 17.44 23.62 -8.20
N ASN A 462 17.51 24.03 -9.47
CA ASN A 462 17.24 25.43 -9.85
C ASN A 462 15.80 25.88 -9.54
N LEU A 463 14.81 25.01 -9.73
CA LEU A 463 13.42 25.32 -9.41
C LEU A 463 13.17 25.37 -7.89
N PHE A 464 13.80 24.48 -7.12
CA PHE A 464 13.74 24.53 -5.67
C PHE A 464 14.47 25.74 -5.11
N LEU A 465 15.61 26.14 -5.68
CA LEU A 465 16.29 27.38 -5.31
C LEU A 465 15.42 28.61 -5.59
N LYS A 466 14.74 28.66 -6.75
CA LYS A 466 13.76 29.72 -7.03
C LYS A 466 12.60 29.72 -6.05
N SER A 467 12.03 28.55 -5.76
CA SER A 467 10.99 28.41 -4.74
C SER A 467 11.48 28.90 -3.38
N TRP A 468 12.70 28.55 -2.98
CA TRP A 468 13.32 29.00 -1.74
C TRP A 468 13.53 30.52 -1.65
N GLN A 469 13.77 31.18 -2.79
CA GLN A 469 14.03 32.62 -2.87
C GLN A 469 12.77 33.47 -3.07
N GLU A 470 11.83 32.99 -3.89
CA GLU A 470 10.66 33.75 -4.37
C GLU A 470 9.34 33.31 -3.73
N GLU A 471 9.26 32.10 -3.16
CA GLU A 471 8.08 31.58 -2.46
C GLU A 471 8.35 31.51 -0.93
N ASP A 472 7.58 30.70 -0.20
CA ASP A 472 7.84 30.46 1.22
C ASP A 472 9.06 29.56 1.43
N LYS A 473 9.91 29.88 2.42
CA LYS A 473 11.00 29.03 2.91
C LYS A 473 10.47 27.78 3.63
N ASP A 474 9.86 26.90 2.85
CA ASP A 474 9.26 25.65 3.27
C ASP A 474 10.34 24.57 3.50
N PRO A 475 10.32 23.85 4.63
CA PRO A 475 11.39 22.91 4.97
C PRO A 475 11.45 21.68 4.05
N GLU A 476 10.33 21.28 3.45
CA GLU A 476 10.35 20.22 2.43
C GLU A 476 11.13 20.67 1.20
N THR A 477 10.93 21.92 0.76
CA THR A 477 11.69 22.52 -0.35
C THR A 477 13.18 22.51 -0.08
N LEU A 478 13.63 22.83 1.14
CA LEU A 478 15.05 22.79 1.49
C LEU A 478 15.63 21.38 1.43
N ILE A 479 14.91 20.38 1.95
CA ILE A 479 15.33 18.98 1.91
C ILE A 479 15.42 18.49 0.46
N TYR A 480 14.43 18.84 -0.37
CA TYR A 480 14.44 18.49 -1.79
C TYR A 480 15.50 19.22 -2.59
N LEU A 481 15.79 20.48 -2.25
CA LEU A 481 16.92 21.20 -2.81
C LEU A 481 18.22 20.45 -2.50
N ASN A 482 18.49 20.15 -1.23
CA ASN A 482 19.68 19.37 -0.82
C ASN A 482 19.79 18.04 -1.58
N ASN A 483 18.73 17.24 -1.59
CA ASN A 483 18.70 15.95 -2.30
C ASN A 483 18.95 16.10 -3.80
N ALA A 484 18.33 17.08 -4.46
CA ALA A 484 18.50 17.34 -5.88
C ALA A 484 19.94 17.75 -6.22
N LEU A 485 20.58 18.52 -5.34
CA LEU A 485 21.93 19.00 -5.56
C LEU A 485 22.98 17.91 -5.40
N LEU A 486 22.84 17.02 -4.40
CA LEU A 486 23.69 15.83 -4.29
C LEU A 486 23.71 15.02 -5.59
N GLU A 487 22.54 14.81 -6.17
CA GLU A 487 22.39 14.11 -7.46
C GLU A 487 22.96 14.93 -8.63
N ALA A 488 22.69 16.24 -8.68
CA ALA A 488 23.13 17.13 -9.75
C ALA A 488 24.66 17.27 -9.83
N THR A 489 25.32 17.30 -8.67
CA THR A 489 26.79 17.40 -8.56
C THR A 489 27.49 16.05 -8.70
N LYS A 490 26.75 14.94 -8.56
CA LYS A 490 27.25 13.56 -8.46
C LYS A 490 28.08 13.34 -7.19
N SER A 491 27.64 13.94 -6.09
CA SER A 491 28.27 13.73 -4.78
C SER A 491 27.89 12.35 -4.23
N ASP A 492 28.84 11.66 -3.60
CA ASP A 492 28.53 10.48 -2.80
C ASP A 492 27.79 10.90 -1.52
N TYR A 493 26.86 10.09 -1.01
CA TYR A 493 26.06 10.41 0.16
C TYR A 493 25.63 9.18 0.96
N TYR A 494 25.24 9.40 2.20
CA TYR A 494 24.49 8.47 3.05
C TYR A 494 23.00 8.80 3.01
N THR A 495 22.12 7.82 3.25
CA THR A 495 20.67 8.04 3.28
C THR A 495 20.10 7.78 4.67
N ILE A 496 19.28 8.71 5.15
CA ILE A 496 18.42 8.52 6.33
C ILE A 496 16.96 8.80 5.94
N ALA A 497 16.02 8.35 6.76
CA ALA A 497 14.62 8.71 6.63
C ALA A 497 14.12 9.51 7.84
N VAL A 498 13.05 10.27 7.64
CA VAL A 498 12.29 10.89 8.71
C VAL A 498 10.83 10.49 8.61
N ALA A 499 10.23 10.05 9.72
CA ALA A 499 8.79 9.85 9.83
C ALA A 499 8.13 11.07 10.50
N VAL A 500 7.20 11.73 9.80
CA VAL A 500 6.52 12.96 10.27
C VAL A 500 5.00 12.87 10.18
N PRO A 501 4.27 13.51 11.12
CA PRO A 501 2.81 13.50 11.14
C PRO A 501 2.20 14.60 10.27
N ILE A 502 1.63 14.23 9.13
CA ILE A 502 0.89 15.16 8.26
C ILE A 502 -0.58 14.76 8.26
N VAL A 503 -1.37 15.46 9.08
CA VAL A 503 -2.79 15.15 9.23
C VAL A 503 -3.56 15.68 8.03
N ARG A 504 -4.36 14.82 7.39
CA ARG A 504 -5.19 15.14 6.22
C ARG A 504 -6.68 15.04 6.54
N ASN A 505 -7.49 15.77 5.78
CA ASN A 505 -8.95 15.65 5.76
C ASN A 505 -9.36 14.39 5.01
N LYS A 506 -10.64 13.98 5.13
CA LYS A 506 -11.20 12.81 4.42
C LYS A 506 -11.05 12.88 2.90
N ASN A 507 -10.98 14.09 2.33
CA ASN A 507 -10.76 14.33 0.90
C ASN A 507 -9.27 14.36 0.50
N GLY A 508 -8.35 13.99 1.40
CA GLY A 508 -6.91 13.94 1.16
C GLY A 508 -6.17 15.28 1.29
N SER A 509 -6.88 16.41 1.45
CA SER A 509 -6.24 17.72 1.64
C SER A 509 -5.57 17.80 3.01
N VAL A 510 -4.41 18.44 3.10
CA VAL A 510 -3.69 18.63 4.36
C VAL A 510 -4.50 19.49 5.32
N LYS A 511 -4.85 18.91 6.49
CA LYS A 511 -5.57 19.56 7.58
C LYS A 511 -4.59 20.30 8.50
N HIS A 512 -3.52 19.63 8.92
CA HIS A 512 -2.49 20.19 9.80
C HIS A 512 -1.09 19.71 9.39
N ARG A 513 -0.21 20.66 9.02
CA ARG A 513 1.20 20.41 8.62
C ARG A 513 2.26 21.11 9.46
N GLU A 514 1.85 22.02 10.35
CA GLU A 514 2.76 22.89 11.07
C GLU A 514 3.79 22.11 11.89
N LEU A 515 3.36 21.04 12.54
CA LEU A 515 4.23 20.17 13.33
C LEU A 515 5.27 19.47 12.46
N ALA A 516 4.85 18.85 11.35
CA ALA A 516 5.76 18.27 10.37
C ALA A 516 6.75 19.32 9.84
N GLN A 517 6.29 20.54 9.53
CA GLN A 517 7.19 21.62 9.12
C GLN A 517 8.21 21.97 10.20
N LYS A 518 7.84 22.04 11.49
CA LYS A 518 8.80 22.31 12.58
C LYS A 518 9.86 21.22 12.71
N ILE A 519 9.47 19.95 12.62
CA ILE A 519 10.40 18.81 12.67
C ILE A 519 11.34 18.84 11.45
N LEU A 520 10.78 19.01 10.25
CA LEU A 520 11.55 19.06 9.00
C LEU A 520 12.49 20.27 8.94
N ARG A 521 12.19 21.39 9.61
CA ARG A 521 13.13 22.52 9.72
C ARG A 521 14.42 22.11 10.44
N GLY A 522 14.31 21.36 11.54
CA GLY A 522 15.49 20.86 12.25
C GLY A 522 16.35 19.95 11.39
N ILE A 523 15.70 19.01 10.69
CA ILE A 523 16.36 18.03 9.83
C ILE A 523 16.98 18.69 8.61
N GLY A 524 16.25 19.56 7.92
CA GLY A 524 16.74 20.30 6.76
C GLY A 524 17.91 21.21 7.12
N HIS A 525 17.94 21.78 8.33
CA HIS A 525 19.08 22.54 8.83
C HIS A 525 20.33 21.66 8.97
N ALA A 526 20.24 20.55 9.72
CA ALA A 526 21.35 19.61 9.89
C ALA A 526 21.83 19.01 8.56
N GLN A 527 20.90 18.68 7.65
CA GLN A 527 21.23 18.19 6.32
C GLN A 527 22.01 19.23 5.51
N THR A 528 21.59 20.50 5.58
CA THR A 528 22.24 21.58 4.86
C THR A 528 23.67 21.77 5.38
N GLU A 529 23.89 21.81 6.69
CA GLU A 529 25.23 21.84 7.30
C GLU A 529 26.15 20.74 6.75
N VAL A 530 25.65 19.51 6.59
CA VAL A 530 26.47 18.41 6.05
C VAL A 530 26.82 18.63 4.58
N ASN A 531 25.86 19.10 3.79
CA ASN A 531 25.99 19.13 2.33
C ASN A 531 26.69 20.38 1.79
N LEU A 532 26.71 21.48 2.54
CA LEU A 532 27.21 22.78 2.09
C LEU A 532 28.64 22.73 1.57
N GLU A 533 29.54 22.03 2.26
CA GLU A 533 30.95 21.88 1.86
C GLU A 533 31.07 21.28 0.44
N LEU A 534 30.19 20.34 0.09
CA LEU A 534 30.20 19.67 -1.21
C LEU A 534 29.69 20.55 -2.36
N PHE A 535 29.05 21.68 -2.02
CA PHE A 535 28.43 22.59 -2.98
C PHE A 535 29.24 23.88 -3.18
N GLN A 536 30.21 24.17 -2.31
CA GLN A 536 31.15 25.28 -2.48
C GLN A 536 32.02 25.05 -3.73
N ASP A 537 32.26 26.12 -4.49
CA ASP A 537 33.12 26.14 -5.69
C ASP A 537 32.83 25.06 -6.76
N ASN A 538 31.56 24.67 -6.89
CA ASN A 538 31.14 23.65 -7.85
C ASN A 538 30.64 24.26 -9.16
N ASP A 539 31.43 24.19 -10.24
CA ASP A 539 31.09 24.70 -11.58
C ASP A 539 29.77 24.14 -12.18
N LYS A 540 29.22 23.07 -11.61
CA LYS A 540 27.94 22.49 -12.04
C LYS A 540 26.72 23.18 -11.41
N LEU A 541 26.94 24.04 -10.42
CA LEU A 541 25.92 24.83 -9.73
C LEU A 541 25.92 26.27 -10.25
N PRO A 542 24.82 27.02 -10.08
CA PRO A 542 24.82 28.44 -10.43
C PRO A 542 25.90 29.19 -9.66
N ASN A 543 26.62 30.11 -10.30
CA ASN A 543 27.58 30.98 -9.62
C ASN A 543 26.93 31.63 -8.39
N ASN A 544 27.69 31.67 -7.30
CA ASN A 544 27.26 32.16 -5.99
C ASN A 544 26.08 31.38 -5.41
N PHE A 545 25.99 30.06 -5.65
CA PHE A 545 24.91 29.21 -5.12
C PHE A 545 24.81 29.30 -3.59
N THR A 546 25.92 29.10 -2.89
CA THR A 546 25.97 29.14 -1.42
C THR A 546 25.52 30.50 -0.90
N GLU A 547 25.98 31.59 -1.52
CA GLU A 547 25.53 32.96 -1.23
C GLU A 547 24.02 33.12 -1.47
N LYS A 548 23.49 32.53 -2.55
CA LYS A 548 22.05 32.56 -2.88
C LYS A 548 21.19 31.74 -1.92
N LEU A 549 21.75 30.69 -1.31
CA LEU A 549 21.05 29.81 -0.37
C LEU A 549 21.06 30.39 1.06
N LEU A 550 22.21 30.87 1.53
CA LEU A 550 22.48 31.25 2.92
C LEU A 550 22.85 32.72 3.15
N GLY A 551 23.14 33.49 2.11
CA GLY A 551 23.87 34.76 2.24
C GLY A 551 25.39 34.54 2.31
N LYS A 552 26.17 35.63 2.47
CA LYS A 552 27.64 35.56 2.55
C LYS A 552 28.10 34.74 3.77
N ASP A 553 28.65 33.54 3.52
CA ASP A 553 29.38 32.64 4.42
C ASP A 553 28.86 32.54 5.87
N VAL A 554 27.63 32.05 6.04
CA VAL A 554 26.96 32.05 7.35
C VAL A 554 27.02 30.73 8.10
N ILE A 555 27.01 29.59 7.39
CA ILE A 555 27.01 28.26 8.01
C ILE A 555 28.27 27.50 7.56
N ASN A 556 29.06 27.02 8.52
CA ASN A 556 30.23 26.21 8.23
C ASN A 556 29.80 24.77 7.88
N GLY A 557 29.91 24.41 6.60
CA GLY A 557 29.56 23.09 6.13
C GLY A 557 30.60 22.05 6.49
N LYS A 558 30.17 20.83 6.87
CA LYS A 558 31.08 19.70 7.10
C LYS A 558 30.47 18.38 6.66
N SER A 559 31.00 17.86 5.56
CA SER A 559 30.61 16.56 5.00
C SER A 559 31.01 15.38 5.90
N ILE A 560 30.28 14.26 5.77
CA ILE A 560 30.52 13.03 6.52
C ILE A 560 31.54 12.20 5.76
N LYS A 561 32.82 12.27 6.16
CA LYS A 561 33.92 11.55 5.49
C LYS A 561 33.97 11.84 3.98
N GLY A 562 33.75 13.10 3.59
CA GLY A 562 33.68 13.53 2.19
C GLY A 562 32.37 13.18 1.47
N LYS A 563 31.34 12.74 2.19
CA LYS A 563 30.02 12.38 1.64
C LYS A 563 28.91 13.24 2.22
N GLY A 564 27.85 13.43 1.43
CA GLY A 564 26.66 14.18 1.84
C GLY A 564 25.65 13.33 2.61
N LEU A 565 24.52 13.96 2.94
CA LEU A 565 23.37 13.32 3.57
C LEU A 565 22.11 13.54 2.72
N LYS A 566 21.50 12.45 2.28
CA LYS A 566 20.19 12.40 1.63
C LYS A 566 19.13 12.06 2.67
N VAL A 567 18.04 12.82 2.65
CA VAL A 567 16.92 12.64 3.60
C VAL A 567 15.66 12.25 2.85
N LEU A 568 15.04 11.13 3.24
CA LEU A 568 13.73 10.70 2.75
C LEU A 568 12.64 11.09 3.75
N ILE A 569 11.48 11.55 3.27
CA ILE A 569 10.36 11.97 4.13
C ILE A 569 9.24 10.94 4.04
N ALA A 570 8.87 10.33 5.17
CA ALA A 570 7.76 9.40 5.31
C ALA A 570 6.61 10.05 6.07
N ASP A 571 5.42 10.10 5.45
CA ASP A 571 4.20 10.60 6.07
C ASP A 571 3.49 9.47 6.84
N ASP A 572 3.56 9.51 8.16
CA ASP A 572 2.85 8.56 9.03
C ASP A 572 1.41 9.00 9.35
N ALA A 573 1.00 10.18 8.87
CA ALA A 573 -0.29 10.82 9.08
C ALA A 573 -0.73 11.00 10.54
N ASN A 574 0.13 10.68 11.51
CA ASN A 574 -0.22 10.46 12.91
C ASN A 574 -1.31 9.37 13.10
N ILE A 575 -1.31 8.33 12.26
CA ILE A 575 -2.28 7.22 12.27
C ILE A 575 -1.54 5.89 12.38
N THR A 576 -1.92 5.05 13.35
CA THR A 576 -1.25 3.77 13.65
C THR A 576 -1.01 2.89 12.42
N SER A 577 -2.05 2.65 11.62
CA SER A 577 -1.94 1.80 10.42
C SER A 577 -0.98 2.37 9.37
N GLU A 578 -0.94 3.69 9.22
CA GLU A 578 -0.06 4.39 8.29
C GLU A 578 1.39 4.35 8.80
N ALA A 579 1.61 4.63 10.09
CA ALA A 579 2.92 4.51 10.73
C ALA A 579 3.53 3.12 10.57
N ILE A 580 2.75 2.06 10.85
CA ILE A 580 3.17 0.67 10.64
C ILE A 580 3.50 0.41 9.17
N GLN A 581 2.70 0.92 8.24
CA GLN A 581 2.95 0.78 6.81
C GLN A 581 4.26 1.46 6.39
N ARG A 582 4.54 2.67 6.89
CA ARG A 582 5.81 3.38 6.63
C ARG A 582 6.99 2.63 7.22
N ALA A 583 6.91 2.21 8.49
CA ALA A 583 7.98 1.45 9.15
C ALA A 583 8.31 0.17 8.36
N LYS A 584 7.30 -0.61 7.95
CA LYS A 584 7.47 -1.82 7.14
C LYS A 584 8.07 -1.56 5.75
N ALA A 585 7.88 -0.38 5.19
CA ALA A 585 8.49 0.00 3.92
C ALA A 585 9.95 0.46 4.12
N LEU A 586 10.21 1.29 5.13
CA LEU A 586 11.56 1.79 5.43
C LEU A 586 12.54 0.65 5.76
N VAL A 587 12.14 -0.34 6.56
CA VAL A 587 13.02 -1.47 6.92
C VAL A 587 13.37 -2.39 5.74
N LYS A 588 12.69 -2.28 4.59
CA LYS A 588 13.00 -3.05 3.38
C LYS A 588 14.11 -2.41 2.56
N GLU A 589 14.37 -1.11 2.74
CA GLU A 589 15.39 -0.38 2.00
C GLU A 589 16.73 -0.42 2.73
N ARG A 590 17.68 -1.19 2.18
CA ARG A 590 18.99 -1.42 2.81
C ARG A 590 19.90 -0.19 2.83
N ASP A 591 19.63 0.80 2.00
CA ASP A 591 20.44 2.02 1.90
C ASP A 591 20.10 3.05 2.98
N ILE A 592 19.00 2.86 3.73
CA ILE A 592 18.61 3.73 4.84
C ILE A 592 19.36 3.31 6.10
N LEU A 593 20.22 4.19 6.61
CA LEU A 593 21.07 3.91 7.78
C LEU A 593 20.36 4.14 9.13
N GLY A 594 19.30 4.94 9.12
CA GLY A 594 18.53 5.24 10.33
C GLY A 594 17.30 6.09 10.03
N VAL A 595 16.40 6.14 11.01
CA VAL A 595 15.14 6.86 10.95
C VAL A 595 15.06 7.86 12.09
N VAL A 596 14.76 9.12 11.78
CA VAL A 596 14.36 10.13 12.78
C VAL A 596 12.84 10.13 12.88
N GLY A 597 12.31 9.78 14.04
CA GLY A 597 10.87 9.60 14.26
C GLY A 597 10.59 8.42 15.19
N HIS A 598 9.36 7.94 15.31
CA HIS A 598 8.15 8.71 15.02
C HIS A 598 8.01 9.84 16.05
N TYR A 599 7.18 10.86 15.76
CA TYR A 599 6.99 11.99 16.67
C TYR A 599 6.21 11.58 17.93
N ALA A 600 4.97 11.11 17.75
CA ALA A 600 4.09 10.80 18.86
C ALA A 600 4.48 9.47 19.52
N SER A 601 4.45 9.41 20.85
CA SER A 601 4.69 8.17 21.59
C SER A 601 3.77 7.05 21.10
N ASP A 602 2.51 7.37 20.80
CA ASP A 602 1.52 6.46 20.21
C ASP A 602 2.05 5.77 18.94
N MET A 603 2.69 6.51 18.04
CA MET A 603 3.21 5.94 16.78
C MET A 603 4.53 5.19 16.98
N THR A 604 5.39 5.70 17.88
CA THR A 604 6.67 5.04 18.20
C THR A 604 6.43 3.69 18.85
N MET A 605 5.49 3.59 19.80
CA MET A 605 5.10 2.34 20.45
C MET A 605 4.68 1.26 19.44
N GLU A 606 3.94 1.65 18.42
CA GLU A 606 3.41 0.73 17.39
C GLU A 606 4.46 0.30 16.34
N THR A 607 5.61 0.97 16.30
CA THR A 607 6.61 0.79 15.23
C THR A 607 7.99 0.42 15.74
N VAL A 608 8.31 0.68 17.01
CA VAL A 608 9.65 0.48 17.59
C VAL A 608 10.15 -0.96 17.42
N ASP A 609 9.28 -1.94 17.61
CA ASP A 609 9.65 -3.36 17.47
C ASP A 609 9.87 -3.77 16.01
N ILE A 610 9.25 -3.08 15.05
CA ILE A 610 9.49 -3.28 13.60
C ILE A 610 10.94 -2.85 13.29
N TYR A 611 11.34 -1.66 13.73
CA TYR A 611 12.71 -1.17 13.52
C TYR A 611 13.73 -2.02 14.27
N ASN A 612 13.46 -2.34 15.54
CA ASN A 612 14.34 -3.14 16.38
C ASN A 612 14.58 -4.55 15.82
N SER A 613 13.52 -5.24 15.39
CA SER A 613 13.63 -6.58 14.80
C SER A 613 14.40 -6.58 13.47
N ASN A 614 14.37 -5.48 12.73
CA ASN A 614 15.10 -5.31 11.47
C ASN A 614 16.46 -4.63 11.64
N LYS A 615 16.89 -4.34 12.89
CA LYS A 615 18.17 -3.70 13.21
C LYS A 615 18.37 -2.34 12.54
N LEU A 616 17.29 -1.61 12.28
CA LEU A 616 17.33 -0.26 11.75
C LEU A 616 17.18 0.73 12.91
N VAL A 617 18.15 1.63 13.07
CA VAL A 617 18.15 2.60 14.17
C VAL A 617 16.96 3.56 14.04
N LEU A 618 16.18 3.69 15.11
CA LEU A 618 15.13 4.69 15.27
C LEU A 618 15.54 5.69 16.35
N ILE A 619 15.64 6.98 16.01
CA ILE A 619 15.84 8.06 16.98
C ILE A 619 14.61 8.95 17.04
N SER A 620 13.85 8.88 18.13
CA SER A 620 12.69 9.75 18.32
C SER A 620 13.08 11.10 18.92
N SER A 621 12.64 12.18 18.27
CA SER A 621 12.78 13.55 18.77
C SER A 621 11.54 14.05 19.53
N GLY A 622 10.57 13.18 19.83
CA GLY A 622 9.28 13.58 20.42
C GLY A 622 8.59 12.59 21.34
N SER A 623 8.98 11.30 21.34
CA SER A 623 8.34 10.27 22.15
C SER A 623 8.92 10.18 23.57
N THR A 624 8.13 10.61 24.55
CA THR A 624 8.58 10.77 25.95
C THR A 624 8.15 9.65 26.88
N THR A 625 7.27 8.74 26.46
CA THR A 625 6.71 7.69 27.34
C THR A 625 7.82 6.89 28.05
N GLU A 626 7.59 6.53 29.31
CA GLU A 626 8.55 5.75 30.12
C GLU A 626 8.66 4.29 29.66
N GLU A 627 7.63 3.74 29.02
CA GLU A 627 7.66 2.39 28.45
C GLU A 627 8.93 2.15 27.62
N LEU A 628 9.33 3.14 26.81
CA LEU A 628 10.48 3.04 25.91
C LEU A 628 11.82 2.96 26.67
N THR A 629 11.85 3.32 27.95
CA THR A 629 13.00 3.20 28.85
C THR A 629 12.89 1.99 29.76
N GLU A 630 11.70 1.66 30.23
CA GLU A 630 11.43 0.45 31.03
C GLU A 630 11.63 -0.83 30.21
N HIS A 631 11.32 -0.77 28.92
CA HIS A 631 11.51 -1.85 27.95
C HIS A 631 12.43 -1.37 26.82
N PRO A 632 13.76 -1.35 27.05
CA PRO A 632 14.70 -0.83 26.08
C PRO A 632 14.79 -1.73 24.85
N ARG A 633 14.84 -1.10 23.68
CA ARG A 633 15.13 -1.75 22.40
C ARG A 633 16.56 -1.39 21.97
N ASN A 634 17.33 -2.37 21.51
CA ASN A 634 18.74 -2.18 21.14
C ASN A 634 18.96 -1.14 20.03
N PHE A 635 17.96 -0.94 19.17
CA PHE A 635 18.02 -0.01 18.04
C PHE A 635 17.12 1.21 18.22
N PHE A 636 16.65 1.50 19.44
CA PHE A 636 15.86 2.69 19.74
C PHE A 636 16.64 3.68 20.60
N PHE A 637 16.60 4.95 20.21
CA PHE A 637 17.16 6.07 20.97
C PHE A 637 16.19 7.25 20.95
N ARG A 638 16.43 8.23 21.81
CA ARG A 638 15.68 9.49 21.80
C ARG A 638 16.53 10.68 22.22
N THR A 639 16.24 11.85 21.66
CA THR A 639 16.84 13.14 22.07
C THR A 639 15.92 13.96 22.95
N VAL A 640 14.62 13.66 22.95
CA VAL A 640 13.65 14.29 23.84
C VAL A 640 13.80 13.73 25.27
N PRO A 641 13.64 14.57 26.32
CA PRO A 641 13.56 14.08 27.70
C PRO A 641 12.36 13.16 27.91
N THR A 642 12.44 12.37 28.97
CA THR A 642 11.41 11.40 29.35
C THR A 642 10.22 12.10 30.02
N ALA A 643 9.08 11.41 30.12
CA ALA A 643 7.88 11.92 30.77
C ALA A 643 8.13 12.24 32.24
N LYS A 644 8.93 11.42 32.92
CA LYS A 644 9.40 11.61 34.30
C LYS A 644 10.12 12.92 34.49
N ILE A 645 11.09 13.24 33.62
CA ILE A 645 11.85 14.49 33.68
C ILE A 645 10.90 15.68 33.49
N ALA A 646 10.03 15.63 32.48
CA ALA A 646 9.10 16.72 32.20
C ALA A 646 8.09 16.94 33.35
N ALA A 647 7.57 15.85 33.94
CA ALA A 647 6.67 15.91 35.08
C ALA A 647 7.35 16.55 36.30
N GLN A 648 8.60 16.19 36.57
CA GLN A 648 9.36 16.67 37.73
C GLN A 648 9.47 18.19 37.74
N TYR A 649 9.84 18.79 36.62
CA TYR A 649 9.93 20.25 36.52
C TYR A 649 8.61 20.97 36.77
N LEU A 650 7.47 20.38 36.36
CA LEU A 650 6.16 21.00 36.61
C LEU A 650 5.69 20.78 38.05
N VAL A 651 6.01 19.63 38.64
CA VAL A 651 5.74 19.35 40.06
C VAL A 651 6.54 20.30 40.95
N ASP A 652 7.85 20.43 40.71
CA ASP A 652 8.73 21.31 41.47
C ASP A 652 8.24 22.76 41.38
N TYR A 653 7.90 23.22 40.16
CA TYR A 653 7.30 24.54 39.97
C TYR A 653 6.03 24.75 40.81
N LEU A 654 5.09 23.79 40.80
CA LEU A 654 3.85 23.94 41.58
C LEU A 654 4.12 23.98 43.07
N VAL A 655 4.95 23.06 43.59
CA VAL A 655 5.26 22.95 45.02
C VAL A 655 6.02 24.18 45.52
N GLU A 656 7.03 24.63 44.78
CA GLU A 656 7.82 25.83 45.10
C GLU A 656 6.98 27.11 45.10
N ASN A 657 5.92 27.16 44.29
CA ASN A 657 4.97 28.28 44.24
C ASN A 657 3.74 28.07 45.13
N GLY A 658 3.77 27.10 46.05
CA GLY A 658 2.74 26.90 47.07
C GLY A 658 1.45 26.24 46.60
N HIS A 659 1.41 25.70 45.39
CA HIS A 659 0.24 24.98 44.87
C HIS A 659 0.24 23.53 45.34
N GLN A 660 -0.55 23.25 46.37
CA GLN A 660 -0.67 21.91 46.96
C GLN A 660 -1.84 21.09 46.41
N LYS A 661 -2.73 21.66 45.58
CA LYS A 661 -3.86 20.96 44.97
C LYS A 661 -3.78 20.98 43.46
N ALA A 662 -3.99 19.85 42.81
CA ALA A 662 -3.93 19.76 41.35
C ALA A 662 -5.05 18.89 40.76
N ALA A 663 -5.64 19.35 39.65
CA ALA A 663 -6.62 18.64 38.84
C ALA A 663 -6.05 18.39 37.44
N VAL A 664 -6.20 17.18 36.89
CA VAL A 664 -5.62 16.82 35.58
C VAL A 664 -6.65 16.78 34.47
N PHE A 665 -6.20 17.18 33.28
CA PHE A 665 -6.92 17.12 32.02
C PHE A 665 -6.01 16.54 30.95
N TYR A 666 -6.23 15.28 30.58
CA TYR A 666 -5.31 14.51 29.72
C TYR A 666 -6.06 13.44 28.92
N ASN A 667 -5.38 12.83 27.95
CA ASN A 667 -5.91 11.66 27.24
C ASN A 667 -5.45 10.35 27.94
N PRO A 668 -6.33 9.59 28.61
CA PRO A 668 -5.92 8.36 29.30
C PRO A 668 -5.52 7.23 28.36
N ARG A 669 -5.89 7.30 27.08
CA ARG A 669 -5.62 6.27 26.07
C ARG A 669 -4.33 6.50 25.27
N SER A 670 -3.71 7.67 25.39
CA SER A 670 -2.42 7.94 24.73
C SER A 670 -1.26 7.55 25.65
N PRO A 671 -0.32 6.71 25.20
CA PRO A 671 0.88 6.36 25.98
C PRO A 671 1.67 7.59 26.43
N PHE A 672 1.68 8.66 25.63
CA PHE A 672 2.34 9.91 25.98
C PHE A 672 1.74 10.54 27.24
N THR A 673 0.44 10.86 27.19
CA THR A 673 -0.21 11.63 28.26
C THR A 673 -0.50 10.77 29.48
N HIS A 674 -0.75 9.46 29.30
CA HIS A 674 -0.89 8.52 30.39
C HIS A 674 0.41 8.39 31.19
N SER A 675 1.55 8.15 30.51
CA SER A 675 2.85 8.03 31.18
C SER A 675 3.22 9.31 31.93
N PHE A 676 3.03 10.48 31.32
CA PHE A 676 3.24 11.77 31.99
C PHE A 676 2.37 11.90 33.25
N TRP A 677 1.09 11.54 33.17
CA TRP A 677 0.19 11.67 34.32
C TRP A 677 0.59 10.76 35.48
N GLN A 678 1.02 9.52 35.20
CA GLN A 678 1.49 8.62 36.26
C GLN A 678 2.71 9.20 36.99
N GLU A 679 3.69 9.70 36.23
CA GLU A 679 4.89 10.33 36.78
C GLU A 679 4.55 11.59 37.58
N PHE A 680 3.71 12.47 37.03
CA PHE A 680 3.27 13.68 37.73
C PHE A 680 2.53 13.32 39.03
N LYS A 681 1.57 12.40 38.97
CA LYS A 681 0.79 11.96 40.14
C LYS A 681 1.71 11.44 41.24
N GLN A 682 2.65 10.58 40.89
CA GLN A 682 3.59 10.00 41.85
C GLN A 682 4.47 11.07 42.48
N GLN A 683 5.10 11.92 41.67
CA GLN A 683 6.04 12.93 42.15
C GLN A 683 5.34 14.02 42.97
N PHE A 684 4.17 14.49 42.53
CA PHE A 684 3.38 15.51 43.23
C PHE A 684 2.91 15.03 44.61
N THR A 685 2.39 13.81 44.68
CA THR A 685 1.95 13.23 45.97
C THR A 685 3.11 12.93 46.91
N ASN A 686 4.26 12.52 46.39
CA ASN A 686 5.48 12.34 47.20
C ASN A 686 5.99 13.64 47.81
N GLN A 687 5.72 14.79 47.19
CA GLN A 687 6.04 16.12 47.72
C GLN A 687 4.90 16.73 48.56
N GLY A 688 3.89 15.92 48.94
CA GLY A 688 2.79 16.34 49.79
C GLY A 688 1.62 17.00 49.07
N GLY A 689 1.60 16.99 47.73
CA GLY A 689 0.49 17.49 46.93
C GLY A 689 -0.75 16.57 46.95
N GLU A 690 -1.93 17.17 46.86
CA GLU A 690 -3.24 16.52 46.84
C GLU A 690 -3.84 16.58 45.42
N LEU A 691 -4.34 15.45 44.92
CA LEU A 691 -5.00 15.38 43.62
C LEU A 691 -6.51 15.50 43.78
N VAL A 692 -7.10 16.45 43.05
CA VAL A 692 -8.55 16.66 43.00
C VAL A 692 -9.15 15.73 41.94
N ASP A 693 -10.13 14.92 42.36
CA ASP A 693 -10.84 14.03 41.45
C ASP A 693 -11.82 14.81 40.58
N ILE A 694 -11.65 14.71 39.26
CA ILE A 694 -12.46 15.41 38.26
C ILE A 694 -13.18 14.38 37.41
N LYS A 695 -14.50 14.50 37.28
CA LYS A 695 -15.29 13.55 36.46
C LYS A 695 -14.99 13.71 34.97
N HIS A 696 -14.80 14.94 34.52
CA HIS A 696 -14.56 15.27 33.12
C HIS A 696 -13.08 15.48 32.80
N TYR A 697 -12.19 14.59 33.25
CA TYR A 697 -10.73 14.73 33.04
C TYR A 697 -10.27 14.39 31.61
N ASP A 698 -11.02 13.57 30.86
CA ASP A 698 -10.61 13.09 29.53
C ASP A 698 -10.87 14.13 28.44
N ILE A 699 -9.85 14.94 28.15
CA ILE A 699 -9.91 15.99 27.11
C ILE A 699 -9.91 15.47 25.68
N SER A 700 -9.71 14.17 25.46
CA SER A 700 -9.76 13.57 24.11
C SER A 700 -11.18 13.32 23.61
N LYS A 701 -12.18 13.37 24.51
CA LYS A 701 -13.57 13.05 24.18
C LYS A 701 -14.15 14.04 23.15
N PRO A 702 -14.86 13.54 22.11
CA PRO A 702 -15.48 14.41 21.10
C PRO A 702 -16.51 15.41 21.66
N ASN A 703 -17.17 15.06 22.76
CA ASN A 703 -18.17 15.87 23.46
C ASN A 703 -17.64 16.51 24.75
N PHE A 704 -16.31 16.65 24.88
CA PHE A 704 -15.70 17.34 26.01
C PHE A 704 -16.24 18.77 26.13
N ASN A 705 -16.63 19.18 27.34
CA ASN A 705 -17.15 20.51 27.63
C ASN A 705 -16.16 21.28 28.53
N PRO A 706 -15.35 22.20 27.97
CA PRO A 706 -14.36 22.96 28.72
C PRO A 706 -14.95 23.79 29.85
N LYS A 707 -16.14 24.39 29.64
CA LYS A 707 -16.80 25.21 30.65
C LYS A 707 -17.21 24.37 31.87
N GLN A 708 -17.84 23.22 31.63
CA GLN A 708 -18.22 22.30 32.69
C GLN A 708 -17.00 21.78 33.47
N ALA A 709 -15.92 21.46 32.76
CA ALA A 709 -14.66 21.05 33.37
C ALA A 709 -14.09 22.13 34.30
N ILE A 710 -14.07 23.39 33.86
CA ILE A 710 -13.60 24.51 34.69
C ILE A 710 -14.56 24.80 35.87
N GLU A 711 -15.88 24.65 35.68
CA GLU A 711 -16.88 24.79 36.77
C GLU A 711 -16.73 23.71 37.85
N GLU A 712 -16.28 22.50 37.49
CA GLU A 712 -15.96 21.44 38.47
C GLU A 712 -14.77 21.82 39.36
N ILE A 713 -13.76 22.49 38.78
CA ILE A 713 -12.58 23.00 39.51
C ILE A 713 -12.93 24.24 40.34
N GLY A 714 -13.80 25.12 39.84
CA GLY A 714 -14.16 26.38 40.50
C GLY A 714 -14.81 26.22 41.89
N LYS A 715 -15.16 24.98 42.29
CA LYS A 715 -15.64 24.64 43.63
C LYS A 715 -14.53 24.52 44.66
N THR A 716 -13.27 24.50 44.22
CA THR A 716 -12.07 24.35 45.05
C THR A 716 -11.14 25.53 44.78
N GLN A 717 -11.18 26.56 45.64
CA GLN A 717 -10.18 27.63 45.64
C GLN A 717 -8.76 27.02 45.73
N ASP A 718 -7.78 27.63 45.07
CA ASP A 718 -6.36 27.23 45.05
C ASP A 718 -5.99 25.90 44.34
N THR A 719 -6.83 25.39 43.45
CA THR A 719 -6.49 24.19 42.64
C THR A 719 -5.76 24.57 41.35
N ALA A 720 -4.54 24.06 41.17
CA ALA A 720 -3.82 24.14 39.91
C ALA A 720 -4.38 23.15 38.88
N ILE A 721 -4.23 23.47 37.60
CA ILE A 721 -4.73 22.65 36.49
C ILE A 721 -3.54 22.08 35.72
N VAL A 722 -3.45 20.76 35.67
CA VAL A 722 -2.46 20.03 34.87
C VAL A 722 -3.08 19.71 33.53
N LEU A 723 -2.69 20.44 32.50
CA LEU A 723 -3.24 20.33 31.15
C LEU A 723 -2.25 19.62 30.24
N ASN A 724 -2.62 18.45 29.71
CA ASN A 724 -1.72 17.65 28.88
C ASN A 724 -2.43 17.06 27.67
N PRO A 725 -2.58 17.82 26.57
CA PRO A 725 -3.17 17.31 25.34
C PRO A 725 -2.25 16.29 24.66
N ASP A 726 -2.83 15.30 23.97
CA ASP A 726 -2.05 14.31 23.22
C ASP A 726 -1.28 14.92 22.04
N GLY A 727 -0.45 14.09 21.40
CA GLY A 727 0.42 14.46 20.27
C GLY A 727 -0.32 14.80 18.98
N GLN A 728 -1.51 15.41 19.04
CA GLN A 728 -2.40 15.73 17.92
C GLN A 728 -2.97 14.46 17.24
N VAL A 729 -3.27 13.45 18.05
CA VAL A 729 -3.93 12.21 17.63
C VAL A 729 -5.45 12.39 17.72
N THR A 730 -5.92 13.18 18.69
CA THR A 730 -7.34 13.51 18.87
C THR A 730 -7.59 15.02 18.85
N ASN A 731 -8.80 15.45 19.24
CA ASN A 731 -9.15 16.87 19.41
C ASN A 731 -8.62 17.48 20.73
N ALA A 732 -7.85 16.74 21.52
CA ALA A 732 -7.35 17.17 22.82
C ALA A 732 -6.64 18.53 22.80
N VAL A 733 -5.85 18.84 21.76
CA VAL A 733 -5.16 20.14 21.63
C VAL A 733 -6.15 21.30 21.51
N THR A 734 -7.22 21.14 20.73
CA THR A 734 -8.26 22.18 20.60
C THR A 734 -8.98 22.37 21.92
N ASN A 735 -9.37 21.26 22.57
CA ASN A 735 -10.05 21.29 23.86
C ASN A 735 -9.18 21.94 24.95
N ALA A 736 -7.87 21.71 24.93
CA ALA A 736 -6.92 22.38 25.83
C ALA A 736 -6.87 23.89 25.61
N ILE A 737 -6.87 24.36 24.35
CA ILE A 737 -6.94 25.80 24.04
C ILE A 737 -8.25 26.41 24.56
N ASP A 738 -9.37 25.70 24.44
CA ASP A 738 -10.65 26.18 24.95
C ASP A 738 -10.70 26.16 26.48
N MET A 739 -10.05 25.20 27.14
CA MET A 739 -9.86 25.25 28.59
C MET A 739 -9.06 26.47 29.05
N ILE A 740 -8.00 26.85 28.33
CA ILE A 740 -7.22 28.07 28.64
C ILE A 740 -8.12 29.31 28.58
N LYS A 741 -8.98 29.40 27.56
CA LYS A 741 -9.96 30.50 27.44
C LYS A 741 -10.98 30.51 28.58
N GLU A 742 -11.58 29.36 28.89
CA GLU A 742 -12.59 29.24 29.96
C GLU A 742 -12.00 29.50 31.36
N ASN A 743 -10.75 29.13 31.57
CA ASN A 743 -10.04 29.46 32.82
C ASN A 743 -9.84 30.97 32.96
N ASN A 744 -9.56 31.68 31.86
CA ASN A 744 -9.42 33.13 31.82
C ASN A 744 -8.44 33.66 32.87
N GLY A 745 -7.28 33.00 33.00
CA GLY A 745 -6.23 33.36 33.95
C GLY A 745 -6.53 33.08 35.43
N ARG A 746 -7.68 32.48 35.78
CA ARG A 746 -8.10 32.31 37.18
C ARG A 746 -7.22 31.33 37.97
N ASN A 747 -7.06 30.12 37.46
CA ASN A 747 -6.24 29.07 38.09
C ASN A 747 -4.86 29.02 37.42
N VAL A 748 -3.82 28.70 38.20
CA VAL A 748 -2.52 28.35 37.65
C VAL A 748 -2.64 27.07 36.83
N MET A 749 -2.20 27.14 35.58
CA MET A 749 -2.19 26.03 34.64
C MET A 749 -0.75 25.61 34.40
N VAL A 750 -0.43 24.34 34.60
CA VAL A 750 0.82 23.73 34.16
C VAL A 750 0.55 22.73 33.05
N GLY A 751 1.46 22.57 32.11
CA GLY A 751 1.27 21.57 31.08
C GLY A 751 2.48 21.26 30.23
N SER A 752 2.33 20.26 29.35
CA SER A 752 3.40 19.81 28.48
C SER A 752 3.62 20.74 27.28
N SER A 753 4.75 20.56 26.60
CA SER A 753 5.09 21.27 25.36
C SER A 753 4.02 21.16 24.27
N GLY A 754 3.10 20.20 24.36
CA GLY A 754 1.94 20.07 23.48
C GLY A 754 1.03 21.31 23.45
N ILE A 755 1.06 22.15 24.49
CA ILE A 755 0.29 23.41 24.58
C ILE A 755 0.99 24.58 23.88
N ALA A 756 2.33 24.59 23.82
CA ALA A 756 3.14 25.68 23.27
C ALA A 756 3.14 25.71 21.73
N ARG A 757 1.94 25.72 21.13
CA ARG A 757 1.70 25.69 19.68
C ARG A 757 1.34 27.08 19.17
N SER A 758 1.55 27.30 17.86
CA SER A 758 1.26 28.61 17.25
C SER A 758 -0.22 28.98 17.36
N LYS A 759 -1.14 28.01 17.31
CA LYS A 759 -2.57 28.26 17.54
C LYS A 759 -2.88 28.78 18.95
N THR A 760 -2.18 28.25 19.96
CA THR A 760 -2.29 28.75 21.34
C THR A 760 -1.73 30.16 21.42
N LEU A 761 -0.52 30.38 20.91
CA LEU A 761 0.14 31.70 20.91
C LEU A 761 -0.62 32.75 20.08
N ALA A 762 -1.46 32.33 19.13
CA ALA A 762 -2.25 33.21 18.28
C ALA A 762 -3.52 33.79 18.94
N LEU A 763 -3.87 33.41 20.17
CA LEU A 763 -5.06 33.95 20.86
C LEU A 763 -4.98 35.47 21.10
N LYS A 764 -3.76 36.08 21.06
CA LYS A 764 -3.52 37.53 21.18
C LYS A 764 -4.21 38.20 22.40
N GLN A 765 -4.38 37.44 23.49
CA GLN A 765 -4.93 37.91 24.76
C GLN A 765 -3.93 37.54 25.87
N PRO A 766 -3.00 38.45 26.24
CA PRO A 766 -1.93 38.16 27.20
C PRO A 766 -2.44 37.65 28.54
N ASP A 767 -3.57 38.17 29.02
CA ASP A 767 -4.19 37.83 30.30
C ASP A 767 -4.55 36.33 30.41
N LEU A 768 -4.81 35.66 29.28
CA LEU A 768 -5.07 34.21 29.27
C LEU A 768 -3.82 33.38 29.61
N PHE A 769 -2.63 33.97 29.50
CA PHE A 769 -1.34 33.29 29.65
C PHE A 769 -0.58 33.66 30.92
N GLU A 770 -1.03 34.67 31.67
CA GLU A 770 -0.33 35.17 32.86
C GLU A 770 -0.02 34.06 33.87
N ASN A 771 -0.96 33.12 34.03
CA ASN A 771 -0.86 31.97 34.93
C ASN A 771 -0.68 30.63 34.20
N LEU A 772 -0.16 30.63 32.97
CA LEU A 772 0.12 29.42 32.19
C LEU A 772 1.63 29.12 32.14
N VAL A 773 2.02 27.97 32.69
CA VAL A 773 3.40 27.47 32.67
C VAL A 773 3.48 26.19 31.84
N VAL A 774 4.44 26.15 30.92
CA VAL A 774 4.60 25.02 30.00
C VAL A 774 6.02 24.50 30.07
N SER A 775 6.18 23.21 30.35
CA SER A 775 7.49 22.56 30.25
C SER A 775 7.86 22.39 28.78
N VAL A 776 8.96 22.99 28.36
CA VAL A 776 9.55 22.79 27.02
C VAL A 776 10.94 22.19 27.17
N SER A 777 11.27 21.23 26.32
CA SER A 777 12.55 20.53 26.37
C SER A 777 13.74 21.40 25.96
N TRP A 778 13.46 22.52 25.28
CA TRP A 778 14.47 23.48 24.83
C TRP A 778 13.81 24.82 24.46
N HIS A 779 14.50 25.93 24.70
CA HIS A 779 14.07 27.27 24.27
C HIS A 779 15.26 28.12 23.83
N HIS A 780 15.11 28.85 22.71
CA HIS A 780 16.20 29.61 22.09
C HIS A 780 16.84 30.66 22.99
N LEU A 781 16.08 31.29 23.90
CA LEU A 781 16.59 32.28 24.85
C LEU A 781 17.55 31.70 25.91
N ASN A 782 17.53 30.38 26.11
CA ASN A 782 18.38 29.70 27.08
C ASN A 782 19.20 28.57 26.43
N SER A 783 19.52 28.72 25.14
CA SER A 783 20.30 27.73 24.40
C SER A 783 21.77 27.81 24.78
N ALA A 784 22.36 26.68 25.21
CA ALA A 784 23.81 26.57 25.41
C ALA A 784 24.61 26.77 24.10
N ASN A 785 23.96 26.59 22.95
CA ASN A 785 24.50 26.92 21.64
C ASN A 785 23.64 28.04 21.02
N PRO A 786 23.93 29.33 21.26
CA PRO A 786 23.18 30.41 20.65
C PRO A 786 23.44 30.54 19.13
N GLN A 787 24.58 30.04 18.63
CA GLN A 787 24.95 30.14 17.22
C GLN A 787 23.97 29.39 16.32
N VAL A 788 23.53 28.18 16.73
CA VAL A 788 22.56 27.39 15.93
C VAL A 788 21.25 28.16 15.67
N ASN A 789 20.86 29.07 16.57
CA ASN A 789 19.70 29.92 16.36
C ASN A 789 19.96 31.03 15.35
N GLN A 790 21.15 31.64 15.39
CA GLN A 790 21.55 32.66 14.43
C GLN A 790 21.67 32.05 13.02
N ASP A 791 22.25 30.86 12.93
CA ASP A 791 22.37 30.09 11.70
C ASP A 791 20.98 29.73 11.15
N ALA A 792 20.07 29.27 12.02
CA ALA A 792 18.69 29.00 11.64
C ALA A 792 17.93 30.27 11.21
N GLN A 793 18.09 31.40 11.89
CA GLN A 793 17.49 32.68 11.49
C GLN A 793 17.97 33.11 10.10
N THR A 794 19.25 32.88 9.82
CA THR A 794 19.82 33.17 8.51
C THR A 794 19.25 32.26 7.43
N LEU A 795 19.30 30.94 7.66
CA LEU A 795 18.78 29.93 6.76
C LEU A 795 17.30 30.14 6.48
N TRP A 796 16.47 30.27 7.50
CA TRP A 796 15.00 30.36 7.39
C TRP A 796 14.48 31.79 7.13
N GLY A 797 15.35 32.81 7.13
CA GLY A 797 15.05 34.18 6.71
C GLY A 797 14.42 35.08 7.79
N LYS A 798 14.25 36.38 7.47
CA LYS A 798 13.88 37.44 8.43
C LYS A 798 12.51 37.28 9.11
N SER A 799 11.58 36.53 8.52
CA SER A 799 10.28 36.22 9.13
C SER A 799 10.32 35.04 10.11
N PHE A 800 11.47 34.35 10.18
CA PHE A 800 11.70 33.28 11.13
C PHE A 800 12.26 33.85 12.43
N ASN A 801 11.45 33.82 13.49
CA ASN A 801 11.86 34.37 14.78
C ASN A 801 12.93 33.51 15.45
N SER A 802 12.68 32.21 15.62
CA SER A 802 13.60 31.29 16.29
C SER A 802 13.21 29.83 16.09
N LEU A 803 14.16 28.91 16.36
CA LEU A 803 13.87 27.49 16.43
C LEU A 803 12.86 27.22 17.55
N THR A 804 12.03 26.21 17.33
CA THR A 804 11.17 25.64 18.37
C THR A 804 11.84 24.42 18.99
N ALA A 805 11.38 23.98 20.16
CA ALA A 805 11.85 22.72 20.77
C ALA A 805 11.77 21.54 19.80
N TRP A 806 10.68 21.42 19.02
CA TRP A 806 10.54 20.36 18.01
C TRP A 806 11.58 20.44 16.90
N SER A 807 11.97 21.64 16.50
CA SER A 807 13.03 21.84 15.50
C SER A 807 14.40 21.52 16.07
N ALA A 808 14.70 21.98 17.28
CA ALA A 808 15.97 21.74 17.95
C ALA A 808 16.18 20.23 18.23
N LEU A 809 15.19 19.54 18.78
CA LEU A 809 15.31 18.12 19.08
C LEU A 809 15.40 17.24 17.83
N ALA A 810 14.73 17.62 16.74
CA ALA A 810 14.84 16.92 15.46
C ALA A 810 16.20 17.18 14.79
N TYR A 811 16.73 18.40 14.94
CA TYR A 811 18.11 18.74 14.56
C TYR A 811 19.10 17.87 15.34
N ASP A 812 18.98 17.79 16.67
CA ASP A 812 19.84 16.97 17.52
C ASP A 812 19.74 15.49 17.17
N ALA A 813 18.53 14.95 16.96
CA ALA A 813 18.35 13.56 16.55
C ALA A 813 19.06 13.26 15.22
N THR A 814 19.00 14.20 14.28
CA THR A 814 19.72 14.09 13.00
C THR A 814 21.22 14.20 13.20
N ARG A 815 21.70 15.10 14.06
CA ARG A 815 23.13 15.28 14.40
C ARG A 815 23.72 14.06 15.10
N VAL A 816 22.94 13.37 15.93
CA VAL A 816 23.34 12.09 16.54
C VAL A 816 23.58 11.04 15.46
N LEU A 817 22.65 10.89 14.49
CA LEU A 817 22.86 9.98 13.36
C LEU A 817 24.08 10.39 12.52
N ILE A 818 24.21 11.68 12.17
CA ILE A 818 25.35 12.21 11.42
C ILE A 818 26.68 11.88 12.09
N THR A 819 26.75 12.02 13.41
CA THR A 819 27.98 11.78 14.19
C THR A 819 28.31 10.29 14.30
N ALA A 820 27.29 9.43 14.31
CA ALA A 820 27.45 7.98 14.39
C ALA A 820 27.93 7.34 13.08
N ILE A 821 27.62 7.97 11.93
CA ILE A 821 28.04 7.53 10.58
C ILE A 821 29.51 7.87 10.33
#